data_AF-A0A839JG99-F1
#
_entry.id   AF-A0A839JG99-F1
#
_cell.length_a   1.000
_cell.length_b   1.000
_cell.length_c   1.000
_cell.angle_alpha   90.00
_cell.angle_beta   90.00
_cell.angle_gamma   90.00
#
_symmetry.space_group_name_H-M   'P 1'
#
loop_
_entity.id
_entity.type
_entity.pdbx_description
1 polymer ?
#
loop_
_entity_poly.entity_id
_entity_poly.type
_entity_poly.pdbx_seq_one_letter_code
_entity_poly.pdbx_strand_id
1 'polypeptide(L)'
;MQIKKHKFFSQKLSFLASVFALFASIANIFALILLTSNNSTFAAPGAGGTPTTVSFALDAMSVDFHFTPAELSASTFKQDNINASISTNNPTGFTFYVSSIDDDTNLNHTDSSVTTKITSITSPLVESNFTPKSWGYSADGVNFKPIPKASTPDTVLATTTSSGQRARVNFGVKASPDLNSGTYSKQVLFTAVTNRTPTTATFLPGPEFNNYLADLNCRVDAKGFKKATSLTVNVADATIVSSTDSERPIYIWYDSTENLIYWWSDADVVYANENSKSMFASLFRCASGSTPKSGASRLIDFVDVSDINMSRVKDMSYMFYGSKYKTIKEKILGDFDTSNVENMSHMFENSYDSDSTPQTPIDFSRFNTSKVKDMSSMFKRSQLPSIDLRGLDTSNVENMEEMFNGMRNTVSVNLANLDVRKVSNMDSLFSHSAALQTLDVSNWKNDLITNMNYMFNGLTSLTNINIDGFTTNHVTSMAYMFGDVKSLQSLDLRSFDTSNVNNIQGMFYGMNSLTHLDVSSFNTSKVNSLFFTFNGLSSIEELDLSSFDTSNVEDMQYTFKDLKKIHNLNLSSFDTRKVVLTSYAFENLMSEAENGTLDLSSFDTKSLAGTLFMFLGAKVKTIYVSPNFVTTRVTVSTGTFGNCTNLIGGNGTTFSTSNPTDKTYARIDAQGTPGYFTLKP
;
A
#
# COMPACT_ATOMS: atom_id res chain seq x y z
N MET A 1 -29.44 30.44 -44.49
CA MET A 1 -30.75 29.79 -44.33
C MET A 1 -30.61 28.77 -43.21
N GLN A 2 -31.38 28.96 -42.14
CA GLN A 2 -31.35 28.16 -40.91
C GLN A 2 -31.67 26.69 -41.17
N ILE A 3 -31.09 25.78 -40.37
CA ILE A 3 -31.84 24.91 -39.45
C ILE A 3 -30.90 24.58 -38.28
N LYS A 4 -31.33 25.01 -37.09
CA LYS A 4 -30.78 24.65 -35.77
C LYS A 4 -31.08 23.17 -35.48
N LYS A 5 -30.20 22.48 -34.77
CA LYS A 5 -30.59 21.42 -33.83
C LYS A 5 -29.81 21.55 -32.54
N HIS A 6 -30.52 21.87 -31.46
CA HIS A 6 -30.06 21.78 -30.08
C HIS A 6 -30.88 20.74 -29.32
N LYS A 7 -30.16 19.94 -28.52
CA LYS A 7 -30.43 19.37 -27.19
C LYS A 7 -31.51 18.27 -26.98
N PHE A 8 -30.96 17.09 -26.64
CA PHE A 8 -31.14 16.27 -25.42
C PHE A 8 -32.44 15.52 -25.06
N PHE A 9 -32.20 14.36 -24.39
CA PHE A 9 -33.03 13.26 -23.85
C PHE A 9 -33.30 12.10 -24.84
N SER A 10 -33.01 10.82 -24.58
CA SER A 10 -32.66 10.11 -23.33
C SER A 10 -31.67 8.95 -23.60
N GLN A 11 -30.60 8.88 -22.80
CA GLN A 11 -29.76 7.69 -22.66
C GLN A 11 -30.53 6.60 -21.91
N LYS A 12 -30.84 5.51 -22.62
CA LYS A 12 -30.86 4.10 -22.18
C LYS A 12 -31.60 3.16 -23.16
N LEU A 13 -32.10 3.67 -24.29
CA LEU A 13 -32.82 2.85 -25.28
C LEU A 13 -32.27 2.88 -26.72
N SER A 14 -31.09 3.46 -26.99
CA SER A 14 -30.64 3.69 -28.37
C SER A 14 -29.59 2.70 -28.92
N PHE A 15 -29.12 1.72 -28.14
CA PHE A 15 -28.04 0.84 -28.61
C PHE A 15 -28.50 -0.27 -29.58
N LEU A 16 -29.79 -0.62 -29.62
CA LEU A 16 -30.33 -1.45 -30.70
C LEU A 16 -30.52 -0.62 -32.00
N ALA A 17 -30.94 0.64 -31.89
CA ALA A 17 -31.27 1.47 -33.06
C ALA A 17 -30.05 1.78 -33.96
N SER A 18 -28.86 1.96 -33.38
CA SER A 18 -27.60 2.15 -34.14
C SER A 18 -27.11 0.87 -34.82
N VAL A 19 -27.40 -0.30 -34.24
CA VAL A 19 -27.12 -1.60 -34.87
C VAL A 19 -28.06 -1.81 -36.07
N PHE A 20 -29.35 -1.46 -35.94
CA PHE A 20 -30.32 -1.52 -37.05
C PHE A 20 -30.05 -0.50 -38.17
N ALA A 21 -29.56 0.70 -37.87
CA ALA A 21 -29.15 1.68 -38.88
C ALA A 21 -27.88 1.26 -39.65
N LEU A 22 -27.00 0.49 -39.00
CA LEU A 22 -25.87 -0.17 -39.65
C LEU A 22 -26.37 -1.22 -40.65
N PHE A 23 -27.39 -2.03 -40.32
CA PHE A 23 -27.96 -3.03 -41.23
C PHE A 23 -28.56 -2.44 -42.52
N ALA A 24 -29.24 -1.28 -42.44
CA ALA A 24 -29.82 -0.63 -43.62
C ALA A 24 -28.77 -0.01 -44.57
N SER A 25 -27.60 0.38 -44.05
CA SER A 25 -26.50 0.96 -44.85
C SER A 25 -25.50 -0.10 -45.35
N ILE A 26 -25.29 -1.18 -44.57
CA ILE A 26 -24.53 -2.38 -44.93
C ILE A 26 -25.23 -3.13 -46.05
N ALA A 27 -26.56 -3.31 -46.04
CA ALA A 27 -27.27 -4.04 -47.10
C ALA A 27 -27.01 -3.48 -48.52
N ASN A 28 -26.86 -2.15 -48.66
CA ASN A 28 -26.61 -1.51 -49.96
C ASN A 28 -25.13 -1.52 -50.41
N ILE A 29 -24.17 -1.55 -49.47
CA ILE A 29 -22.73 -1.64 -49.79
C ILE A 29 -22.30 -3.12 -49.98
N PHE A 30 -22.95 -4.06 -49.29
CA PHE A 30 -22.61 -5.48 -49.31
C PHE A 30 -23.10 -6.21 -50.58
N ALA A 31 -24.13 -5.69 -51.26
CA ALA A 31 -24.63 -6.26 -52.51
C ALA A 31 -23.63 -6.19 -53.68
N LEU A 32 -22.59 -5.35 -53.61
CA LEU A 32 -21.66 -5.12 -54.73
C LEU A 32 -20.29 -5.83 -54.59
N ILE A 33 -19.94 -6.39 -53.42
CA ILE A 33 -18.61 -6.98 -53.17
C ILE A 33 -18.65 -8.52 -53.02
N LEU A 34 -19.83 -9.13 -52.90
CA LEU A 34 -20.01 -10.53 -52.49
C LEU A 34 -20.06 -11.59 -53.60
N LEU A 35 -19.38 -11.38 -54.74
CA LEU A 35 -19.44 -12.36 -55.85
C LEU A 35 -18.18 -13.20 -56.09
N THR A 36 -17.07 -13.06 -55.35
CA THR A 36 -15.85 -13.82 -55.70
C THR A 36 -14.88 -14.28 -54.58
N SER A 37 -15.16 -14.18 -53.28
CA SER A 37 -14.21 -14.74 -52.29
C SER A 37 -14.82 -15.40 -51.05
N ASN A 38 -14.34 -16.62 -50.78
CA ASN A 38 -14.69 -17.47 -49.63
C ASN A 38 -14.21 -16.95 -48.26
N ASN A 39 -13.72 -15.71 -48.15
CA ASN A 39 -13.27 -15.14 -46.88
C ASN A 39 -13.33 -13.61 -46.94
N SER A 40 -14.15 -13.00 -46.09
CA SER A 40 -14.10 -11.56 -45.84
C SER A 40 -13.71 -11.32 -44.38
N THR A 41 -12.44 -11.00 -44.14
CA THR A 41 -11.96 -10.53 -42.83
C THR A 41 -12.17 -9.04 -42.71
N PHE A 42 -12.99 -8.61 -41.76
CA PHE A 42 -13.15 -7.20 -41.42
C PHE A 42 -12.41 -6.89 -40.13
N ALA A 43 -11.58 -5.87 -40.18
CA ALA A 43 -10.82 -5.35 -39.06
C ALA A 43 -11.47 -4.05 -38.57
N ALA A 44 -11.77 -3.96 -37.27
CA ALA A 44 -12.06 -2.66 -36.66
C ALA A 44 -10.72 -1.94 -36.40
N PRO A 45 -10.62 -0.62 -36.65
CA PRO A 45 -9.41 0.14 -36.34
C PRO A 45 -9.30 0.30 -34.82
N GLY A 46 -8.50 -0.56 -34.18
CA GLY A 46 -8.02 -0.35 -32.82
C GLY A 46 -6.69 0.41 -32.88
N ALA A 47 -6.58 1.52 -32.14
CA ALA A 47 -5.30 2.22 -32.00
C ALA A 47 -4.35 1.34 -31.17
N GLY A 48 -3.16 1.04 -31.71
CA GLY A 48 -2.03 0.50 -30.94
C GLY A 48 -1.91 -1.02 -30.78
N GLY A 49 -2.80 -1.83 -31.35
CA GLY A 49 -2.75 -3.30 -31.27
C GLY A 49 -2.99 -4.03 -32.59
N THR A 50 -2.81 -5.36 -32.62
CA THR A 50 -3.22 -6.19 -33.76
C THR A 50 -4.71 -5.94 -34.03
N PRO A 51 -5.11 -5.61 -35.28
CA PRO A 51 -6.50 -5.32 -35.57
C PRO A 51 -7.40 -6.46 -35.12
N THR A 52 -8.51 -6.13 -34.48
CA THR A 52 -9.49 -7.13 -34.09
C THR A 52 -10.21 -7.63 -35.33
N THR A 53 -10.08 -8.92 -35.63
CA THR A 53 -10.64 -9.56 -36.82
C THR A 53 -11.60 -10.69 -36.45
N VAL A 54 -12.57 -10.91 -37.32
CA VAL A 54 -13.34 -12.15 -37.39
C VAL A 54 -13.19 -12.73 -38.78
N SER A 55 -12.97 -14.04 -38.85
CA SER A 55 -12.96 -14.80 -40.09
C SER A 55 -13.97 -15.93 -39.96
N PHE A 56 -14.68 -16.24 -41.04
CA PHE A 56 -15.50 -17.43 -41.10
C PHE A 56 -15.53 -18.03 -42.50
N ALA A 57 -15.68 -19.35 -42.54
CA ALA A 57 -15.82 -20.12 -43.76
C ALA A 57 -17.12 -20.95 -43.70
N LEU A 58 -17.82 -21.02 -44.82
CA LEU A 58 -19.04 -21.82 -45.01
C LEU A 58 -18.73 -22.98 -45.96
N ASP A 59 -19.39 -24.12 -45.78
CA ASP A 59 -19.34 -25.24 -46.72
C ASP A 59 -20.34 -25.11 -47.89
N ALA A 60 -21.39 -24.28 -47.75
CA ALA A 60 -22.35 -23.93 -48.80
C ALA A 60 -22.94 -22.52 -48.62
N MET A 61 -23.48 -21.94 -49.69
CA MET A 61 -24.07 -20.58 -49.70
C MET A 61 -25.56 -20.54 -50.10
N SER A 62 -26.10 -21.65 -50.59
CA SER A 62 -27.51 -21.85 -50.91
C SER A 62 -28.04 -23.07 -50.18
N VAL A 63 -29.33 -23.05 -49.90
CA VAL A 63 -30.07 -24.21 -49.42
C VAL A 63 -30.87 -24.75 -50.60
N ASP A 64 -30.55 -25.96 -51.05
CA ASP A 64 -31.08 -26.56 -52.27
C ASP A 64 -31.82 -27.86 -51.97
N PHE A 65 -33.15 -27.85 -52.12
CA PHE A 65 -33.98 -29.02 -51.92
C PHE A 65 -34.54 -29.54 -53.25
N HIS A 66 -34.02 -30.68 -53.69
CA HIS A 66 -34.55 -31.40 -54.85
C HIS A 66 -35.71 -32.31 -54.44
N PHE A 67 -36.84 -32.24 -55.15
CA PHE A 67 -38.00 -33.12 -54.94
C PHE A 67 -38.36 -33.91 -56.20
N THR A 68 -38.46 -35.23 -56.02
CA THR A 68 -39.02 -36.15 -57.00
C THR A 68 -40.55 -36.20 -56.90
N PRO A 69 -41.27 -36.62 -57.96
CA PRO A 69 -42.73 -36.76 -57.92
C PRO A 69 -43.24 -37.68 -56.79
N ALA A 70 -42.47 -38.70 -56.41
CA ALA A 70 -42.80 -39.61 -55.31
C ALA A 70 -42.72 -38.90 -53.94
N GLU A 71 -41.67 -38.10 -53.71
CA GLU A 71 -41.50 -37.32 -52.47
C GLU A 71 -42.58 -36.24 -52.33
N LEU A 72 -42.99 -35.62 -53.44
CA LEU A 72 -44.10 -34.67 -53.45
C LEU A 72 -45.42 -35.35 -53.07
N SER A 73 -45.72 -36.49 -53.68
CA SER A 73 -46.95 -37.27 -53.42
C SER A 73 -47.03 -37.76 -51.97
N ALA A 74 -45.89 -38.09 -51.36
CA ALA A 74 -45.80 -38.56 -49.98
C ALA A 74 -45.70 -37.43 -48.94
N SER A 75 -45.66 -36.15 -49.37
CA SER A 75 -45.36 -35.00 -48.50
C SER A 75 -44.11 -35.23 -47.64
N THR A 76 -43.04 -35.75 -48.25
CA THR A 76 -41.79 -36.07 -47.55
C THR A 76 -41.19 -34.83 -46.88
N PHE A 77 -40.68 -34.98 -45.65
CA PHE A 77 -39.87 -33.95 -45.02
C PHE A 77 -38.40 -34.18 -45.36
N LYS A 78 -37.67 -33.11 -45.69
CA LYS A 78 -36.24 -33.16 -45.97
C LYS A 78 -35.51 -32.17 -45.09
N GLN A 79 -34.28 -32.50 -44.74
CA GLN A 79 -33.36 -31.60 -44.06
C GLN A 79 -32.05 -31.48 -44.83
N ASP A 80 -31.43 -30.32 -44.72
CA ASP A 80 -30.06 -30.05 -45.15
C ASP A 80 -29.37 -29.15 -44.11
N ASN A 81 -28.06 -28.98 -44.19
CA ASN A 81 -27.33 -28.12 -43.25
C ASN A 81 -26.18 -27.38 -43.91
N ILE A 82 -25.91 -26.19 -43.36
CA ILE A 82 -24.71 -25.42 -43.67
C ILE A 82 -23.85 -25.36 -42.41
N ASN A 83 -22.59 -25.77 -42.53
CA ASN A 83 -21.61 -25.66 -41.45
C ASN A 83 -20.75 -24.41 -41.64
N ALA A 84 -20.62 -23.65 -40.56
CA ALA A 84 -19.77 -22.49 -40.47
C ALA A 84 -18.61 -22.76 -39.50
N SER A 85 -17.39 -22.48 -39.92
CA SER A 85 -16.21 -22.40 -39.04
C SER A 85 -15.87 -20.95 -38.82
N ILE A 86 -15.93 -20.45 -37.59
CA ILE A 86 -15.72 -19.04 -37.23
C ILE A 86 -14.53 -18.93 -36.26
N SER A 87 -13.65 -17.95 -36.48
CA SER A 87 -12.56 -17.62 -35.56
C SER A 87 -12.38 -16.12 -35.41
N THR A 88 -12.04 -15.67 -34.21
CA THR A 88 -11.77 -14.27 -33.91
C THR A 88 -10.59 -14.15 -32.96
N ASN A 89 -9.80 -13.08 -33.09
CA ASN A 89 -8.82 -12.69 -32.07
C ASN A 89 -9.42 -11.72 -31.03
N ASN A 90 -10.73 -11.41 -31.10
CA ASN A 90 -11.38 -10.55 -30.12
C ASN A 90 -11.52 -11.28 -28.77
N PRO A 91 -10.94 -10.77 -27.68
CA PRO A 91 -11.06 -11.40 -26.36
C PRO A 91 -12.51 -11.46 -25.86
N THR A 92 -13.38 -10.58 -26.32
CA THR A 92 -14.82 -10.56 -25.97
C THR A 92 -15.68 -11.43 -26.87
N GLY A 93 -15.11 -12.13 -27.85
CA GLY A 93 -15.82 -13.04 -28.74
C GLY A 93 -16.53 -12.36 -29.91
N PHE A 94 -17.54 -13.05 -30.45
CA PHE A 94 -18.34 -12.61 -31.60
C PHE A 94 -19.79 -13.08 -31.49
N THR A 95 -20.66 -12.48 -32.30
CA THR A 95 -22.03 -12.94 -32.52
C THR A 95 -22.21 -13.32 -34.00
N PHE A 96 -22.78 -14.50 -34.25
CA PHE A 96 -23.03 -15.07 -35.57
C PHE A 96 -24.53 -15.15 -35.85
N TYR A 97 -24.91 -14.66 -37.02
CA TYR A 97 -26.28 -14.45 -37.45
C TYR A 97 -26.58 -15.21 -38.74
N VAL A 98 -27.86 -15.50 -38.96
CA VAL A 98 -28.40 -16.05 -40.21
C VAL A 98 -29.59 -15.21 -40.68
N SER A 99 -29.76 -15.11 -42.00
CA SER A 99 -30.91 -14.49 -42.68
C SER A 99 -31.04 -15.04 -44.10
N SER A 100 -32.18 -14.80 -44.73
CA SER A 100 -32.31 -14.80 -46.18
C SER A 100 -31.45 -13.68 -46.79
N ILE A 101 -30.97 -13.85 -48.02
CA ILE A 101 -30.22 -12.81 -48.74
C ILE A 101 -31.05 -11.53 -49.00
N ASP A 102 -32.38 -11.65 -48.96
CA ASP A 102 -33.35 -10.57 -49.17
C ASP A 102 -34.54 -10.74 -48.20
N ASP A 103 -35.54 -9.85 -48.27
CA ASP A 103 -36.74 -9.92 -47.42
C ASP A 103 -37.76 -10.99 -47.87
N ASP A 104 -37.59 -11.60 -49.06
CA ASP A 104 -38.38 -12.75 -49.50
C ASP A 104 -37.85 -14.02 -48.81
N THR A 105 -38.55 -14.53 -47.82
CA THR A 105 -38.13 -15.71 -47.05
C THR A 105 -38.61 -17.03 -47.66
N ASN A 106 -39.10 -17.01 -48.90
CA ASN A 106 -39.60 -18.21 -49.57
C ASN A 106 -38.47 -19.00 -50.25
N LEU A 107 -38.66 -20.32 -50.30
CA LEU A 107 -37.92 -21.21 -51.19
C LEU A 107 -38.58 -21.18 -52.57
N ASN A 108 -37.80 -20.82 -53.60
CA ASN A 108 -38.29 -20.65 -54.97
C ASN A 108 -37.75 -21.77 -55.86
N HIS A 109 -38.54 -22.22 -56.83
CA HIS A 109 -38.09 -23.21 -57.79
C HIS A 109 -37.00 -22.63 -58.70
N THR A 110 -36.01 -23.45 -59.09
CA THR A 110 -34.88 -22.99 -59.93
C THR A 110 -35.26 -22.73 -61.38
N ASP A 111 -36.31 -23.38 -61.89
CA ASP A 111 -37.00 -22.98 -63.13
C ASP A 111 -37.91 -21.78 -62.84
N SER A 112 -37.58 -20.63 -63.45
CA SER A 112 -38.27 -19.36 -63.26
C SER A 112 -39.72 -19.34 -63.79
N SER A 113 -40.12 -20.32 -64.60
CA SER A 113 -41.51 -20.48 -65.04
C SER A 113 -42.44 -21.04 -63.94
N VAL A 114 -41.88 -21.70 -62.93
CA VAL A 114 -42.63 -22.26 -61.80
C VAL A 114 -42.85 -21.18 -60.74
N THR A 115 -44.11 -20.78 -60.55
CA THR A 115 -44.49 -19.70 -59.62
C THR A 115 -44.87 -20.17 -58.23
N THR A 116 -45.02 -21.48 -58.02
CA THR A 116 -45.29 -22.05 -56.69
C THR A 116 -44.10 -21.85 -55.77
N LYS A 117 -44.35 -21.38 -54.55
CA LYS A 117 -43.33 -21.14 -53.53
C LYS A 117 -43.56 -22.01 -52.30
N ILE A 118 -42.48 -22.33 -51.59
CA ILE A 118 -42.54 -22.94 -50.27
C ILE A 118 -42.31 -21.82 -49.24
N THR A 119 -43.26 -21.61 -48.35
CA THR A 119 -43.27 -20.45 -47.45
C THR A 119 -42.52 -20.73 -46.15
N SER A 120 -41.82 -19.73 -45.64
CA SER A 120 -41.23 -19.81 -44.30
C SER A 120 -42.33 -20.09 -43.25
N ILE A 121 -42.05 -20.95 -42.28
CA ILE A 121 -42.94 -21.17 -41.13
C ILE A 121 -43.13 -19.86 -40.36
N THR A 122 -44.25 -19.72 -39.65
CA THR A 122 -44.60 -18.47 -38.93
C THR A 122 -44.36 -18.54 -37.42
N SER A 123 -44.11 -19.73 -36.88
CA SER A 123 -43.78 -19.99 -35.48
C SER A 123 -42.81 -21.18 -35.38
N PRO A 124 -42.08 -21.34 -34.27
CA PRO A 124 -41.19 -22.48 -34.09
C PRO A 124 -41.93 -23.82 -34.12
N LEU A 125 -41.36 -24.82 -34.80
CA LEU A 125 -41.92 -26.16 -34.97
C LEU A 125 -40.82 -27.23 -34.87
N VAL A 126 -41.22 -28.45 -34.49
CA VAL A 126 -40.41 -29.66 -34.69
C VAL A 126 -40.83 -30.34 -35.99
N GLU A 127 -39.98 -31.21 -36.54
CA GLU A 127 -40.16 -31.87 -37.84
C GLU A 127 -41.57 -32.46 -38.08
N SER A 128 -42.14 -33.15 -37.09
CA SER A 128 -43.46 -33.79 -37.23
C SER A 128 -44.61 -32.82 -37.44
N ASN A 129 -44.43 -31.54 -37.11
CA ASN A 129 -45.49 -30.53 -37.08
C ASN A 129 -45.45 -29.58 -38.28
N PHE A 130 -44.53 -29.78 -39.23
CA PHE A 130 -44.49 -28.98 -40.44
C PHE A 130 -45.72 -29.24 -41.32
N THR A 131 -46.40 -28.16 -41.72
CA THR A 131 -47.46 -28.23 -42.72
C THR A 131 -46.85 -28.36 -44.13
N PRO A 132 -47.52 -29.02 -45.08
CA PRO A 132 -47.05 -29.06 -46.48
C PRO A 132 -46.78 -27.65 -47.04
N LYS A 133 -45.76 -27.51 -47.89
CA LYS A 133 -45.26 -26.24 -48.45
C LYS A 133 -44.72 -25.25 -47.41
N SER A 134 -44.15 -25.75 -46.32
CA SER A 134 -43.45 -24.91 -45.35
C SER A 134 -41.99 -25.31 -45.16
N TRP A 135 -41.15 -24.32 -44.82
CA TRP A 135 -39.75 -24.54 -44.47
C TRP A 135 -39.28 -23.61 -43.35
N GLY A 136 -38.19 -23.97 -42.68
CA GLY A 136 -37.62 -23.23 -41.57
C GLY A 136 -36.16 -23.61 -41.35
N TYR A 137 -35.51 -22.95 -40.39
CA TYR A 137 -34.11 -23.23 -40.04
C TYR A 137 -33.98 -23.52 -38.55
N SER A 138 -32.93 -24.23 -38.14
CA SER A 138 -32.68 -24.60 -36.76
C SER A 138 -31.18 -24.54 -36.44
N ALA A 139 -30.84 -23.89 -35.33
CA ALA A 139 -29.48 -23.86 -34.80
C ALA A 139 -29.17 -25.05 -33.87
N ASP A 140 -30.18 -25.73 -33.33
CA ASP A 140 -30.03 -26.90 -32.45
C ASP A 140 -30.34 -28.24 -33.15
N GLY A 141 -30.82 -28.18 -34.39
CA GLY A 141 -31.20 -29.34 -35.20
C GLY A 141 -32.55 -29.97 -34.83
N VAL A 142 -33.28 -29.39 -33.87
CA VAL A 142 -34.54 -29.95 -33.35
C VAL A 142 -35.68 -28.95 -33.50
N ASN A 143 -35.47 -27.70 -33.07
CA ASN A 143 -36.47 -26.64 -33.08
C ASN A 143 -36.24 -25.74 -34.28
N PHE A 144 -37.08 -25.89 -35.30
CA PHE A 144 -37.04 -25.05 -36.49
C PHE A 144 -37.81 -23.76 -36.26
N LYS A 145 -37.19 -22.63 -36.55
CA LYS A 145 -37.74 -21.28 -36.51
C LYS A 145 -38.07 -20.78 -37.92
N PRO A 146 -38.94 -19.75 -38.05
CA PRO A 146 -39.11 -18.99 -39.28
C PRO A 146 -37.77 -18.56 -39.86
N ILE A 147 -37.60 -18.67 -41.18
CA ILE A 147 -36.46 -18.09 -41.90
C ILE A 147 -36.44 -16.58 -41.67
N PRO A 148 -35.36 -16.02 -41.09
CA PRO A 148 -35.26 -14.60 -40.82
C PRO A 148 -35.07 -13.81 -42.11
N LYS A 149 -35.69 -12.63 -42.18
CA LYS A 149 -35.51 -11.68 -43.29
C LYS A 149 -34.13 -11.04 -43.26
N ALA A 150 -33.64 -10.55 -44.40
CA ALA A 150 -32.41 -9.76 -44.45
C ALA A 150 -32.46 -8.52 -43.54
N SER A 151 -33.63 -7.87 -43.44
CA SER A 151 -33.85 -6.72 -42.55
C SER A 151 -33.88 -7.06 -41.05
N THR A 152 -34.06 -8.33 -40.69
CA THR A 152 -34.17 -8.80 -39.29
C THR A 152 -33.48 -10.16 -39.13
N PRO A 153 -32.14 -10.22 -39.19
CA PRO A 153 -31.40 -11.47 -39.01
C PRO A 153 -31.60 -12.04 -37.59
N ASP A 154 -31.59 -13.36 -37.45
CA ASP A 154 -31.64 -14.02 -36.13
C ASP A 154 -30.25 -14.51 -35.71
N THR A 155 -30.01 -14.58 -34.40
CA THR A 155 -28.75 -15.04 -33.81
C THR A 155 -28.70 -16.57 -33.80
N VAL A 156 -27.59 -17.10 -34.30
CA VAL A 156 -27.26 -18.54 -34.28
C VAL A 156 -26.38 -18.89 -33.08
N LEU A 157 -25.34 -18.07 -32.84
CA LEU A 157 -24.35 -18.30 -31.78
C LEU A 157 -23.80 -16.96 -31.28
N ALA A 158 -23.61 -16.83 -29.97
CA ALA A 158 -22.88 -15.72 -29.35
C ALA A 158 -21.82 -16.29 -28.41
N THR A 159 -20.59 -15.76 -28.49
CA THR A 159 -19.46 -16.18 -27.66
C THR A 159 -18.93 -15.03 -26.83
N THR A 160 -18.21 -15.35 -25.76
CA THR A 160 -17.53 -14.37 -24.89
C THR A 160 -16.02 -14.58 -24.84
N THR A 161 -15.47 -15.39 -25.75
CA THR A 161 -14.05 -15.78 -25.80
C THR A 161 -13.55 -15.80 -27.24
N SER A 162 -12.22 -15.71 -27.43
CA SER A 162 -11.53 -15.75 -28.72
C SER A 162 -11.31 -17.16 -29.30
N SER A 163 -11.90 -18.21 -28.71
CA SER A 163 -11.77 -19.57 -29.22
C SER A 163 -12.46 -19.74 -30.58
N GLY A 164 -11.87 -20.50 -31.50
CA GLY A 164 -12.53 -20.90 -32.74
C GLY A 164 -13.76 -21.77 -32.46
N GLN A 165 -14.83 -21.56 -33.22
CA GLN A 165 -16.12 -22.23 -33.05
C GLN A 165 -16.61 -22.83 -34.36
N ARG A 166 -17.46 -23.86 -34.24
CA ARG A 166 -18.22 -24.41 -35.36
C ARG A 166 -19.71 -24.24 -35.08
N ALA A 167 -20.44 -23.68 -36.03
CA ALA A 167 -21.90 -23.59 -35.98
C ALA A 167 -22.49 -24.42 -37.11
N ARG A 168 -23.50 -25.24 -36.80
CA ARG A 168 -24.27 -25.99 -37.80
C ARG A 168 -25.67 -25.39 -37.84
N VAL A 169 -26.10 -24.97 -39.02
CA VAL A 169 -27.44 -24.43 -39.24
C VAL A 169 -28.20 -25.36 -40.14
N ASN A 170 -29.22 -26.01 -39.59
CA ASN A 170 -30.05 -26.99 -40.30
C ASN A 170 -31.23 -26.27 -40.92
N PHE A 171 -31.67 -26.72 -42.09
CA PHE A 171 -32.85 -26.24 -42.79
C PHE A 171 -33.78 -27.43 -43.00
N GLY A 172 -35.06 -27.25 -42.72
CA GLY A 172 -36.08 -28.28 -42.82
C GLY A 172 -37.20 -27.82 -43.72
N VAL A 173 -37.68 -28.70 -44.60
CA VAL A 173 -38.75 -28.40 -45.56
C VAL A 173 -39.72 -29.56 -45.71
N LYS A 174 -41.02 -29.25 -45.83
CA LYS A 174 -42.08 -30.24 -46.04
C LYS A 174 -42.65 -30.12 -47.46
N ALA A 175 -42.47 -31.18 -48.25
CA ALA A 175 -43.02 -31.29 -49.60
C ALA A 175 -44.55 -31.31 -49.61
N SER A 176 -45.14 -31.11 -50.79
CA SER A 176 -46.58 -31.17 -51.02
C SER A 176 -46.92 -31.69 -52.42
N PRO A 177 -48.02 -32.44 -52.60
CA PRO A 177 -48.40 -32.99 -53.91
C PRO A 177 -48.71 -31.92 -54.98
N ASP A 178 -48.92 -30.68 -54.58
CA ASP A 178 -49.25 -29.55 -55.46
C ASP A 178 -48.04 -28.65 -55.82
N LEU A 179 -46.82 -29.09 -55.47
CA LEU A 179 -45.57 -28.50 -55.98
C LEU A 179 -45.17 -29.16 -57.30
N ASN A 180 -44.30 -28.49 -58.05
CA ASN A 180 -43.64 -29.08 -59.21
C ASN A 180 -42.40 -29.86 -58.77
N SER A 181 -42.10 -31.00 -59.40
CA SER A 181 -40.85 -31.71 -59.16
C SER A 181 -39.66 -30.92 -59.69
N GLY A 182 -38.56 -30.92 -58.95
CA GLY A 182 -37.37 -30.14 -59.29
C GLY A 182 -36.73 -29.56 -58.04
N THR A 183 -35.84 -28.59 -58.22
CA THR A 183 -35.06 -28.01 -57.12
C THR A 183 -35.67 -26.70 -56.67
N TYR A 184 -35.91 -26.57 -55.37
CA TYR A 184 -36.24 -25.30 -54.72
C TYR A 184 -35.00 -24.79 -54.00
N SER A 185 -34.61 -23.56 -54.28
CA SER A 185 -33.37 -22.95 -53.81
C SER A 185 -33.63 -21.63 -53.10
N LYS A 186 -32.83 -21.34 -52.08
CA LYS A 186 -32.73 -20.00 -51.49
C LYS A 186 -31.30 -19.72 -51.07
N GLN A 187 -30.78 -18.55 -51.46
CA GLN A 187 -29.54 -18.03 -50.92
C GLN A 187 -29.77 -17.49 -49.50
N VAL A 188 -28.87 -17.85 -48.60
CA VAL A 188 -28.89 -17.42 -47.20
C VAL A 188 -27.63 -16.61 -46.90
N LEU A 189 -27.78 -15.58 -46.08
CA LEU A 189 -26.71 -14.72 -45.63
C LEU A 189 -26.36 -15.07 -44.19
N PHE A 190 -25.09 -15.43 -43.99
CA PHE A 190 -24.49 -15.58 -42.67
C PHE A 190 -23.58 -14.39 -42.37
N THR A 191 -23.64 -13.86 -41.15
CA THR A 191 -22.85 -12.70 -40.74
C THR A 191 -22.23 -12.94 -39.38
N ALA A 192 -20.91 -12.73 -39.25
CA ALA A 192 -20.22 -12.75 -37.96
C ALA A 192 -19.75 -11.33 -37.61
N VAL A 193 -20.07 -10.87 -36.38
CA VAL A 193 -19.71 -9.54 -35.89
C VAL A 193 -18.96 -9.70 -34.56
N THR A 194 -17.78 -9.11 -34.44
CA THR A 194 -17.03 -9.11 -33.19
C THR A 194 -17.77 -8.34 -32.09
N ASN A 195 -17.67 -8.80 -30.85
CA ASN A 195 -18.28 -8.10 -29.73
C ASN A 195 -17.50 -6.82 -29.39
N ARG A 196 -18.15 -5.86 -28.70
CA ARG A 196 -17.48 -4.62 -28.28
C ARG A 196 -16.42 -4.94 -27.21
N THR A 197 -15.17 -4.59 -27.48
CA THR A 197 -14.10 -4.60 -26.47
C THR A 197 -14.18 -3.33 -25.62
N PRO A 198 -14.21 -3.42 -24.27
CA PRO A 198 -14.15 -2.25 -23.42
C PRO A 198 -12.85 -1.46 -23.66
N THR A 199 -12.97 -0.14 -23.84
CA THR A 199 -11.79 0.70 -24.06
C THR A 199 -11.07 0.98 -22.75
N THR A 200 -9.75 1.10 -22.82
CA THR A 200 -8.93 1.34 -21.64
C THR A 200 -8.04 2.57 -21.77
N ALA A 201 -7.73 3.18 -20.62
CA ALA A 201 -6.67 4.16 -20.50
C ALA A 201 -5.87 3.89 -19.23
N THR A 202 -4.58 4.25 -19.23
CA THR A 202 -3.69 4.08 -18.08
C THR A 202 -3.02 5.42 -17.81
N PHE A 203 -2.99 5.86 -16.56
CA PHE A 203 -2.22 7.05 -16.17
C PHE A 203 -0.73 6.86 -16.48
N LEU A 204 -0.02 7.98 -16.67
CA LEU A 204 1.45 8.00 -16.68
C LEU A 204 2.03 7.36 -15.40
N PRO A 205 3.28 6.87 -15.44
CA PRO A 205 4.00 6.44 -14.23
C PRO A 205 3.91 7.50 -13.13
N GLY A 206 3.75 7.05 -11.89
CA GLY A 206 3.45 7.90 -10.74
C GLY A 206 4.35 9.14 -10.62
N PRO A 207 5.69 9.05 -10.74
CA PRO A 207 6.55 10.23 -10.67
C PRO A 207 6.31 11.23 -11.82
N GLU A 208 6.00 10.76 -13.03
CA GLU A 208 5.74 11.61 -14.18
C GLU A 208 4.39 12.30 -14.06
N PHE A 209 3.33 11.55 -13.73
CA PHE A 209 2.01 12.10 -13.43
C PHE A 209 2.08 13.14 -12.31
N ASN A 210 2.83 12.83 -11.25
CA ASN A 210 3.00 13.73 -10.11
C ASN A 210 3.63 15.06 -10.50
N ASN A 211 4.62 15.06 -11.41
CA ASN A 211 5.24 16.30 -11.90
C ASN A 211 4.21 17.20 -12.60
N TYR A 212 3.33 16.63 -13.44
CA TYR A 212 2.25 17.39 -14.08
C TYR A 212 1.27 17.94 -13.05
N LEU A 213 0.86 17.11 -12.10
CA LEU A 213 -0.08 17.50 -11.06
C LEU A 213 0.50 18.61 -10.16
N ALA A 214 1.79 18.53 -9.84
CA ALA A 214 2.50 19.51 -9.03
C ALA A 214 2.72 20.84 -9.75
N ASP A 215 3.07 20.85 -11.05
CA ASP A 215 3.16 22.10 -11.83
C ASP A 215 1.79 22.77 -12.00
N LEU A 216 0.74 21.98 -12.29
CA LEU A 216 -0.62 22.47 -12.38
C LEU A 216 -1.05 23.12 -11.05
N ASN A 217 -0.83 22.43 -9.94
CA ASN A 217 -1.28 22.91 -8.63
C ASN A 217 -0.45 24.10 -8.10
N CYS A 218 0.84 24.16 -8.42
CA CYS A 218 1.76 25.23 -8.00
C CYS A 218 1.20 26.64 -8.28
N ARG A 219 0.44 26.79 -9.36
CA ARG A 219 -0.08 28.07 -9.85
C ARG A 219 -1.40 28.49 -9.22
N VAL A 220 -2.18 27.54 -8.69
CA VAL A 220 -3.62 27.74 -8.41
C VAL A 220 -4.00 27.49 -6.96
N ASP A 221 -3.30 26.59 -6.26
CA ASP A 221 -3.63 26.14 -4.90
C ASP A 221 -5.01 25.46 -4.80
N ALA A 222 -5.19 24.39 -5.59
CA ALA A 222 -6.40 23.60 -5.62
C ALA A 222 -6.70 22.93 -4.28
N LYS A 223 -7.99 22.79 -3.98
CA LYS A 223 -8.52 22.15 -2.77
C LYS A 223 -8.62 20.64 -2.88
N GLY A 224 -8.74 20.07 -4.07
CA GLY A 224 -8.92 18.63 -4.22
C GLY A 224 -8.77 18.13 -5.64
N PHE A 225 -8.80 16.80 -5.77
CA PHE A 225 -8.68 16.07 -7.02
C PHE A 225 -9.83 15.06 -7.15
N LYS A 226 -10.55 15.06 -8.28
CA LYS A 226 -11.61 14.06 -8.57
C LYS A 226 -11.91 13.92 -10.06
N LYS A 227 -12.69 12.90 -10.41
CA LYS A 227 -13.19 12.71 -11.78
C LYS A 227 -14.30 13.70 -12.12
N ALA A 228 -14.30 14.22 -13.34
CA ALA A 228 -15.41 15.02 -13.87
C ALA A 228 -16.54 14.13 -14.41
N THR A 229 -17.79 14.59 -14.34
CA THR A 229 -18.95 13.84 -14.88
C THR A 229 -19.05 13.88 -16.40
N SER A 230 -18.43 14.88 -17.02
CA SER A 230 -18.39 15.06 -18.47
C SER A 230 -17.25 16.00 -18.84
N LEU A 231 -16.75 15.91 -20.07
CA LEU A 231 -15.80 16.86 -20.61
C LEU A 231 -16.51 18.21 -20.88
N THR A 232 -16.36 19.18 -19.97
CA THR A 232 -17.01 20.50 -20.04
C THR A 232 -16.08 21.62 -20.53
N VAL A 233 -14.78 21.33 -20.66
CA VAL A 233 -13.72 22.31 -20.93
C VAL A 233 -13.46 22.43 -22.42
N ASN A 234 -13.02 23.62 -22.84
CA ASN A 234 -12.30 23.81 -24.10
C ASN A 234 -11.01 22.96 -24.03
N VAL A 235 -11.05 21.74 -24.59
CA VAL A 235 -10.00 20.70 -24.52
C VAL A 235 -8.59 21.21 -24.85
N ALA A 236 -8.48 22.37 -25.49
CA ALA A 236 -7.24 23.09 -25.77
C ALA A 236 -6.35 23.35 -24.54
N ASP A 237 -6.91 23.53 -23.35
CA ASP A 237 -6.14 23.86 -22.12
C ASP A 237 -5.90 22.64 -21.20
N ALA A 238 -6.43 21.47 -21.56
CA ALA A 238 -6.27 20.26 -20.77
C ALA A 238 -4.96 19.54 -21.10
N THR A 239 -4.26 19.07 -20.07
CA THR A 239 -3.03 18.28 -20.23
C THR A 239 -3.40 16.80 -20.35
N ILE A 240 -2.81 16.12 -21.33
CA ILE A 240 -2.97 14.66 -21.47
C ILE A 240 -1.94 13.96 -20.58
N VAL A 241 -2.41 13.05 -19.72
CA VAL A 241 -1.61 12.30 -18.74
C VAL A 241 -1.86 10.80 -18.81
N SER A 242 -2.24 10.30 -19.99
CA SER A 242 -2.29 8.88 -20.30
C SER A 242 -0.97 8.38 -20.87
N SER A 243 -0.64 7.12 -20.60
CA SER A 243 0.47 6.41 -21.24
C SER A 243 0.24 6.22 -22.75
N THR A 244 1.31 5.92 -23.49
CA THR A 244 1.26 5.79 -24.96
C THR A 244 0.52 4.55 -25.46
N ASP A 245 0.36 3.52 -24.62
CA ASP A 245 -0.41 2.30 -24.88
C ASP A 245 -1.91 2.44 -24.55
N SER A 246 -2.34 3.60 -24.06
CA SER A 246 -3.76 3.86 -23.79
C SER A 246 -4.58 3.99 -25.07
N GLU A 247 -5.71 3.28 -25.16
CA GLU A 247 -6.63 3.37 -26.30
C GLU A 247 -7.40 4.70 -26.33
N ARG A 248 -7.50 5.35 -25.17
CA ARG A 248 -8.14 6.65 -24.97
C ARG A 248 -7.29 7.55 -24.09
N PRO A 249 -7.30 8.87 -24.34
CA PRO A 249 -6.55 9.82 -23.52
C PRO A 249 -7.18 10.01 -22.14
N ILE A 250 -6.33 10.37 -21.18
CA ILE A 250 -6.75 10.89 -19.86
C ILE A 250 -6.39 12.36 -19.82
N TYR A 251 -7.39 13.21 -19.61
CA TYR A 251 -7.23 14.65 -19.51
C TYR A 251 -7.23 15.09 -18.06
N ILE A 252 -6.38 16.07 -17.73
CA ILE A 252 -6.44 16.79 -16.46
C ILE A 252 -6.46 18.29 -16.69
N TRP A 253 -7.15 19.02 -15.82
CA TRP A 253 -7.18 20.48 -15.82
C TRP A 253 -7.55 21.01 -14.44
N TYR A 254 -7.33 22.31 -14.23
CA TYR A 254 -7.81 23.01 -13.05
C TYR A 254 -9.10 23.77 -13.36
N ASP A 255 -10.12 23.60 -12.52
CA ASP A 255 -11.35 24.38 -12.55
C ASP A 255 -11.31 25.49 -11.49
N SER A 256 -11.35 26.75 -11.95
CA SER A 256 -11.26 27.93 -11.09
C SER A 256 -12.55 28.26 -10.34
N THR A 257 -13.69 27.71 -10.76
CA THR A 257 -14.99 27.96 -10.11
C THR A 257 -15.12 27.13 -8.84
N GLU A 258 -14.71 25.87 -8.91
CA GLU A 258 -14.73 24.94 -7.77
C GLU A 258 -13.39 24.88 -7.02
N ASN A 259 -12.32 25.44 -7.59
CA ASN A 259 -10.95 25.35 -7.09
C ASN A 259 -10.48 23.89 -6.96
N LEU A 260 -10.77 23.07 -7.98
CA LEU A 260 -10.47 21.64 -8.02
C LEU A 260 -9.63 21.29 -9.25
N ILE A 261 -8.80 20.27 -9.11
CA ILE A 261 -8.20 19.59 -10.26
C ILE A 261 -9.11 18.46 -10.65
N TYR A 262 -9.52 18.47 -11.91
CA TYR A 262 -10.36 17.44 -12.50
C TYR A 262 -9.55 16.53 -13.39
N TRP A 263 -9.98 15.27 -13.47
CA TRP A 263 -9.55 14.35 -14.51
C TRP A 263 -10.75 13.75 -15.25
N TRP A 264 -10.57 13.36 -16.51
CA TRP A 264 -11.60 12.72 -17.32
C TRP A 264 -11.02 11.84 -18.43
N SER A 265 -11.73 10.78 -18.79
CA SER A 265 -11.47 9.95 -19.98
C SER A 265 -12.79 9.37 -20.50
N ASP A 266 -12.87 9.11 -21.81
CA ASP A 266 -13.95 8.34 -22.43
C ASP A 266 -13.67 6.83 -22.45
N ALA A 267 -12.59 6.37 -21.81
CA ALA A 267 -12.34 4.96 -21.57
C ALA A 267 -13.42 4.33 -20.67
N ASP A 268 -13.77 3.06 -20.92
CA ASP A 268 -14.64 2.30 -20.03
C ASP A 268 -13.95 1.99 -18.70
N VAL A 269 -12.64 1.75 -18.73
CA VAL A 269 -11.82 1.48 -17.53
C VAL A 269 -10.54 2.31 -17.57
N VAL A 270 -10.26 3.01 -16.48
CA VAL A 270 -9.04 3.80 -16.30
C VAL A 270 -8.19 3.15 -15.22
N TYR A 271 -6.96 2.78 -15.56
CA TYR A 271 -6.01 2.14 -14.65
C TYR A 271 -5.00 3.15 -14.11
N ALA A 272 -4.62 2.98 -12.84
CA ALA A 272 -3.35 3.50 -12.36
C ALA A 272 -2.19 2.71 -13.00
N ASN A 273 -1.04 3.36 -13.16
CA ASN A 273 0.14 2.72 -13.73
C ASN A 273 0.70 1.64 -12.78
N GLU A 274 1.34 0.58 -13.30
CA GLU A 274 1.97 -0.44 -12.43
C GLU A 274 2.96 0.18 -11.44
N ASN A 275 3.71 1.20 -11.91
CA ASN A 275 4.52 2.06 -11.06
C ASN A 275 3.70 3.31 -10.68
N SER A 276 2.98 3.26 -9.57
CA SER A 276 2.24 4.41 -9.03
C SER A 276 2.96 5.07 -7.85
N LYS A 277 4.29 4.86 -7.76
CA LYS A 277 5.14 5.54 -6.80
C LYS A 277 4.92 7.05 -6.85
N SER A 278 4.70 7.65 -5.69
CA SER A 278 4.53 9.09 -5.55
C SER A 278 3.38 9.70 -6.37
N MET A 279 2.43 8.93 -6.91
CA MET A 279 1.41 9.45 -7.85
C MET A 279 0.68 10.69 -7.32
N PHE A 280 0.33 10.72 -6.04
CA PHE A 280 -0.29 11.87 -5.36
C PHE A 280 0.58 12.46 -4.24
N ALA A 281 1.90 12.23 -4.29
CA ALA A 281 2.84 12.78 -3.32
C ALA A 281 2.98 14.30 -3.49
N SER A 282 3.32 15.01 -2.42
CA SER A 282 3.92 16.35 -2.52
C SER A 282 3.28 17.28 -3.57
N LEU A 283 1.95 17.41 -3.54
CA LEU A 283 1.10 18.16 -4.51
C LEU A 283 1.40 19.67 -4.62
N PHE A 284 2.60 20.11 -4.23
CA PHE A 284 3.04 21.50 -4.16
C PHE A 284 4.50 21.71 -4.64
N ARG A 285 5.06 20.77 -5.40
CA ARG A 285 6.39 20.96 -6.00
C ARG A 285 6.27 21.79 -7.27
N CYS A 286 6.54 23.08 -7.15
CA CYS A 286 6.82 23.96 -8.28
C CYS A 286 8.12 23.51 -8.97
N ALA A 287 8.16 23.46 -10.31
CA ALA A 287 9.38 23.19 -11.06
C ALA A 287 10.49 24.20 -10.67
N SER A 288 11.76 23.79 -10.76
CA SER A 288 12.90 24.64 -10.38
C SER A 288 12.81 26.02 -11.06
N GLY A 289 12.75 27.08 -10.26
CA GLY A 289 12.61 28.47 -10.73
C GLY A 289 11.20 29.06 -10.64
N SER A 290 10.19 28.29 -10.21
CA SER A 290 8.84 28.81 -9.91
C SER A 290 8.61 28.98 -8.41
N THR A 291 8.05 30.12 -8.02
CA THR A 291 7.70 30.42 -6.62
C THR A 291 6.25 29.99 -6.35
N PRO A 292 6.00 29.24 -5.27
CA PRO A 292 4.64 28.89 -4.91
C PRO A 292 3.74 30.11 -4.72
N LYS A 293 2.43 29.96 -4.98
CA LYS A 293 1.43 30.98 -4.67
C LYS A 293 1.52 31.39 -3.19
N SER A 294 1.66 32.70 -2.95
CA SER A 294 1.75 33.23 -1.59
C SER A 294 0.45 32.95 -0.81
N GLY A 295 0.58 32.52 0.44
CA GLY A 295 -0.57 32.19 1.29
C GLY A 295 -1.31 30.88 0.95
N ALA A 296 -0.70 30.00 0.14
CA ALA A 296 -1.29 28.72 -0.21
C ALA A 296 -1.60 27.86 1.04
N SER A 297 -2.75 27.18 1.00
CA SER A 297 -3.19 26.27 2.06
C SER A 297 -2.20 25.11 2.23
N ARG A 298 -1.91 24.75 3.49
CA ARG A 298 -1.11 23.55 3.80
C ARG A 298 -1.88 22.23 3.69
N LEU A 299 -3.13 22.29 3.24
CA LEU A 299 -3.99 21.12 3.11
C LEU A 299 -4.55 21.02 1.69
N ILE A 300 -4.67 19.77 1.24
CA ILE A 300 -5.60 19.35 0.19
C ILE A 300 -6.78 18.71 0.93
N ASP A 301 -7.98 19.24 0.72
CA ASP A 301 -9.20 18.80 1.40
C ASP A 301 -9.48 17.32 1.09
N PHE A 302 -9.36 16.92 -0.18
CA PHE A 302 -9.54 15.52 -0.58
C PHE A 302 -8.78 15.14 -1.85
N VAL A 303 -8.44 13.86 -1.95
CA VAL A 303 -8.04 13.21 -3.20
C VAL A 303 -8.97 12.01 -3.42
N ASP A 304 -9.72 12.04 -4.52
CA ASP A 304 -10.67 10.98 -4.90
C ASP A 304 -10.12 10.16 -6.06
N VAL A 305 -9.88 8.88 -5.76
CA VAL A 305 -9.36 7.88 -6.68
C VAL A 305 -10.36 6.75 -6.93
N SER A 306 -11.63 6.91 -6.50
CA SER A 306 -12.64 5.84 -6.54
C SER A 306 -12.89 5.28 -7.93
N ASP A 307 -12.69 6.10 -8.97
CA ASP A 307 -12.86 5.74 -10.37
C ASP A 307 -11.54 5.32 -11.07
N ILE A 308 -10.45 5.17 -10.32
CA ILE A 308 -9.15 4.74 -10.84
C ILE A 308 -8.90 3.30 -10.40
N ASN A 309 -8.81 2.39 -11.37
CA ASN A 309 -8.59 0.98 -11.11
C ASN A 309 -7.12 0.72 -10.70
N MET A 310 -6.93 0.29 -9.45
CA MET A 310 -5.61 0.03 -8.85
C MET A 310 -5.11 -1.40 -9.04
N SER A 311 -5.89 -2.28 -9.67
CA SER A 311 -5.59 -3.73 -9.76
C SER A 311 -4.27 -4.07 -10.44
N ARG A 312 -3.66 -3.16 -11.20
CA ARG A 312 -2.37 -3.37 -11.88
C ARG A 312 -1.17 -2.85 -11.09
N VAL A 313 -1.39 -2.11 -10.01
CA VAL A 313 -0.32 -1.42 -9.30
C VAL A 313 0.55 -2.41 -8.54
N LYS A 314 1.87 -2.28 -8.71
CA LYS A 314 2.91 -3.05 -7.99
C LYS A 314 3.66 -2.19 -6.98
N ASP A 315 3.93 -0.93 -7.32
CA ASP A 315 4.61 0.03 -6.44
C ASP A 315 3.67 1.19 -6.08
N MET A 316 3.30 1.29 -4.79
CA MET A 316 2.55 2.40 -4.19
C MET A 316 3.39 3.23 -3.22
N SER A 317 4.72 3.05 -3.24
CA SER A 317 5.59 3.78 -2.34
C SER A 317 5.39 5.29 -2.49
N TYR A 318 5.33 6.01 -1.38
CA TYR A 318 5.07 7.45 -1.35
C TYR A 318 3.74 7.91 -2.00
N MET A 319 2.81 7.03 -2.39
CA MET A 319 1.65 7.42 -3.22
C MET A 319 0.87 8.60 -2.65
N PHE A 320 0.65 8.65 -1.34
CA PHE A 320 -0.05 9.75 -0.63
C PHE A 320 0.86 10.52 0.33
N TYR A 321 2.15 10.55 0.05
CA TYR A 321 3.15 11.24 0.87
C TYR A 321 2.84 12.73 1.02
N GLY A 322 2.74 13.19 2.26
CA GLY A 322 2.59 14.60 2.60
C GLY A 322 3.93 15.33 2.66
N SER A 323 3.99 16.47 1.99
CA SER A 323 5.17 17.33 2.06
C SER A 323 5.07 18.31 3.23
N LYS A 324 6.18 18.95 3.61
CA LYS A 324 6.16 20.08 4.56
C LYS A 324 5.23 21.23 4.20
N TYR A 325 4.73 21.27 2.97
CA TYR A 325 3.88 22.33 2.47
C TYR A 325 2.44 21.90 2.26
N LYS A 326 2.16 20.61 2.03
CA LYS A 326 0.80 20.11 1.77
C LYS A 326 0.64 18.67 2.23
N THR A 327 -0.42 18.44 2.99
CA THR A 327 -0.89 17.13 3.44
C THR A 327 -2.31 16.88 2.93
N ILE A 328 -2.62 15.63 2.56
CA ILE A 328 -3.98 15.24 2.13
C ILE A 328 -4.82 14.95 3.38
N LYS A 329 -5.88 15.72 3.58
CA LYS A 329 -6.81 15.56 4.71
C LYS A 329 -7.65 14.30 4.55
N GLU A 330 -8.33 14.15 3.41
CA GLU A 330 -9.21 13.02 3.11
C GLU A 330 -8.77 12.26 1.85
N LYS A 331 -8.79 10.93 1.92
CA LYS A 331 -8.41 10.03 0.82
C LYS A 331 -9.63 9.17 0.52
N ILE A 332 -10.29 9.43 -0.62
CA ILE A 332 -11.50 8.72 -1.02
C ILE A 332 -11.08 7.58 -1.95
N LEU A 333 -11.08 6.37 -1.40
CA LEU A 333 -10.42 5.22 -2.02
C LEU A 333 -11.34 4.38 -2.94
N GLY A 334 -12.64 4.31 -2.67
CA GLY A 334 -13.58 3.50 -3.47
C GLY A 334 -13.23 2.01 -3.49
N ASP A 335 -13.22 1.39 -4.68
CA ASP A 335 -12.81 -0.02 -4.89
C ASP A 335 -11.28 -0.16 -5.05
N PHE A 336 -10.55 0.32 -4.04
CA PHE A 336 -9.08 0.42 -4.03
C PHE A 336 -8.39 -0.95 -3.90
N ASP A 337 -8.23 -1.63 -5.02
CA ASP A 337 -7.60 -2.96 -5.09
C ASP A 337 -6.07 -2.89 -4.96
N THR A 338 -5.53 -3.42 -3.86
CA THR A 338 -4.08 -3.52 -3.61
C THR A 338 -3.50 -4.92 -3.83
N SER A 339 -4.26 -5.86 -4.39
CA SER A 339 -3.90 -7.30 -4.45
C SER A 339 -2.63 -7.63 -5.25
N ASN A 340 -2.13 -6.69 -6.05
CA ASN A 340 -0.88 -6.82 -6.80
C ASN A 340 0.27 -5.95 -6.27
N VAL A 341 0.05 -5.20 -5.18
CA VAL A 341 1.05 -4.29 -4.61
C VAL A 341 2.12 -5.07 -3.86
N GLU A 342 3.37 -4.76 -4.16
CA GLU A 342 4.57 -5.34 -3.55
C GLU A 342 5.30 -4.34 -2.63
N ASN A 343 5.11 -3.03 -2.83
CA ASN A 343 5.74 -1.97 -2.03
C ASN A 343 4.75 -0.88 -1.60
N MET A 344 4.64 -0.66 -0.29
CA MET A 344 3.83 0.40 0.35
C MET A 344 4.67 1.35 1.22
N SER A 345 5.98 1.36 1.06
CA SER A 345 6.87 2.19 1.87
C SER A 345 6.53 3.68 1.73
N HIS A 346 6.54 4.41 2.84
CA HIS A 346 6.23 5.84 2.89
C HIS A 346 4.84 6.26 2.33
N MET A 347 3.93 5.32 2.07
CA MET A 347 2.67 5.58 1.35
C MET A 347 1.84 6.69 2.01
N PHE A 348 1.83 6.77 3.34
CA PHE A 348 1.11 7.77 4.13
C PHE A 348 2.04 8.58 5.05
N GLU A 349 3.34 8.67 4.72
CA GLU A 349 4.30 9.48 5.48
C GLU A 349 4.04 10.99 5.30
N ASN A 350 4.41 11.80 6.30
CA ASN A 350 4.62 13.25 6.13
C ASN A 350 6.08 13.66 6.38
N SER A 351 6.65 14.57 5.57
CA SER A 351 8.03 15.08 5.81
C SER A 351 8.17 15.95 7.06
N TYR A 352 7.09 16.56 7.53
CA TYR A 352 7.14 17.62 8.53
C TYR A 352 5.93 17.55 9.44
N ASP A 353 6.13 17.90 10.70
CA ASP A 353 5.06 18.22 11.64
C ASP A 353 4.44 19.56 11.25
N SER A 354 3.56 19.55 10.23
CA SER A 354 2.68 20.70 10.02
C SER A 354 1.66 20.75 11.17
N ASP A 355 1.24 21.96 11.53
CA ASP A 355 0.17 22.25 12.49
C ASP A 355 -0.90 21.14 12.55
N SER A 356 -1.17 20.69 13.79
CA SER A 356 -2.19 19.78 14.37
C SER A 356 -3.49 19.44 13.62
N THR A 357 -3.50 19.46 12.30
CA THR A 357 -4.69 19.31 11.46
C THR A 357 -4.99 17.82 11.31
N PRO A 358 -6.09 17.31 11.91
CA PRO A 358 -6.36 15.89 11.90
C PRO A 358 -6.68 15.41 10.48
N GLN A 359 -6.02 14.34 10.03
CA GLN A 359 -6.42 13.61 8.83
C GLN A 359 -7.67 12.77 9.15
N THR A 360 -8.51 12.50 8.13
CA THR A 360 -9.60 11.55 8.31
C THR A 360 -9.03 10.13 8.46
N PRO A 361 -9.62 9.28 9.33
CA PRO A 361 -9.24 7.87 9.41
C PRO A 361 -9.34 7.17 8.05
N ILE A 362 -8.45 6.20 7.82
CA ILE A 362 -8.45 5.37 6.62
C ILE A 362 -9.05 4.01 6.97
N ASP A 363 -9.98 3.52 6.15
CA ASP A 363 -10.51 2.17 6.24
C ASP A 363 -9.62 1.20 5.45
N PHE A 364 -8.94 0.30 6.15
CA PHE A 364 -8.06 -0.71 5.57
C PHE A 364 -8.76 -2.04 5.27
N SER A 365 -10.07 -2.18 5.53
CA SER A 365 -10.80 -3.46 5.41
C SER A 365 -10.79 -4.08 4.01
N ARG A 366 -10.51 -3.28 2.98
CA ARG A 366 -10.45 -3.70 1.57
C ARG A 366 -9.03 -3.90 1.05
N PHE A 367 -8.01 -3.58 1.85
CA PHE A 367 -6.63 -3.73 1.43
C PHE A 367 -6.26 -5.21 1.44
N ASN A 368 -5.89 -5.73 0.28
CA ASN A 368 -5.21 -7.00 0.18
C ASN A 368 -3.70 -6.73 0.12
N THR A 369 -2.99 -7.00 1.21
CA THR A 369 -1.54 -6.78 1.32
C THR A 369 -0.73 -8.06 1.21
N SER A 370 -1.33 -9.17 0.76
CA SER A 370 -0.70 -10.49 0.77
C SER A 370 0.56 -10.59 -0.09
N LYS A 371 0.85 -9.61 -0.95
CA LYS A 371 2.08 -9.55 -1.77
C LYS A 371 3.07 -8.48 -1.32
N VAL A 372 2.70 -7.64 -0.35
CA VAL A 372 3.54 -6.52 0.10
C VAL A 372 4.76 -7.07 0.85
N LYS A 373 5.94 -6.61 0.44
CA LYS A 373 7.23 -6.94 1.07
C LYS A 373 7.79 -5.78 1.89
N ASP A 374 7.46 -4.55 1.53
CA ASP A 374 8.01 -3.36 2.17
C ASP A 374 6.90 -2.41 2.66
N MET A 375 6.86 -2.20 3.97
CA MET A 375 6.00 -1.22 4.66
C MET A 375 6.83 -0.20 5.45
N SER A 376 8.13 -0.08 5.18
CA SER A 376 9.00 0.87 5.85
C SER A 376 8.46 2.30 5.75
N SER A 377 8.46 3.02 6.87
CA SER A 377 7.96 4.38 6.99
C SER A 377 6.52 4.61 6.51
N MET A 378 5.69 3.58 6.32
CA MET A 378 4.35 3.71 5.71
C MET A 378 3.49 4.78 6.39
N PHE A 379 3.60 4.94 7.72
CA PHE A 379 2.89 5.94 8.52
C PHE A 379 3.83 6.92 9.24
N LYS A 380 5.09 7.04 8.81
CA LYS A 380 6.05 7.95 9.45
C LYS A 380 5.50 9.37 9.50
N ARG A 381 5.42 9.96 10.69
CA ARG A 381 4.86 11.31 10.95
C ARG A 381 3.45 11.50 10.41
N SER A 382 2.70 10.41 10.23
CA SER A 382 1.30 10.47 9.84
C SER A 382 0.49 11.27 10.86
N GLN A 383 -0.54 11.97 10.39
CA GLN A 383 -1.42 12.81 11.20
C GLN A 383 -2.79 12.15 11.41
N LEU A 384 -2.87 10.83 11.19
CA LEU A 384 -4.04 10.01 11.48
C LEU A 384 -4.28 9.96 13.00
N PRO A 385 -5.53 10.15 13.48
CA PRO A 385 -5.82 10.08 14.91
C PRO A 385 -5.74 8.64 15.46
N SER A 386 -6.02 7.65 14.61
CA SER A 386 -5.97 6.22 14.93
C SER A 386 -5.64 5.41 13.68
N ILE A 387 -5.03 4.25 13.86
CA ILE A 387 -4.69 3.32 12.77
C ILE A 387 -5.19 1.92 13.16
N ASP A 388 -5.99 1.28 12.31
CA ASP A 388 -6.49 -0.08 12.53
C ASP A 388 -5.99 -1.02 11.42
N LEU A 389 -5.03 -1.90 11.75
CA LEU A 389 -4.35 -2.76 10.79
C LEU A 389 -4.82 -4.21 10.81
N ARG A 390 -5.89 -4.53 11.55
CA ARG A 390 -6.37 -5.92 11.74
C ARG A 390 -6.73 -6.65 10.44
N GLY A 391 -7.05 -5.90 9.38
CA GLY A 391 -7.40 -6.44 8.07
C GLY A 391 -6.20 -6.70 7.16
N LEU A 392 -4.99 -6.27 7.54
CA LEU A 392 -3.81 -6.40 6.69
C LEU A 392 -3.15 -7.79 6.87
N ASP A 393 -2.86 -8.44 5.75
CA ASP A 393 -1.98 -9.60 5.70
C ASP A 393 -0.53 -9.13 5.59
N THR A 394 0.26 -9.29 6.67
CA THR A 394 1.69 -8.95 6.70
C THR A 394 2.61 -10.17 6.58
N SER A 395 2.08 -11.35 6.26
CA SER A 395 2.85 -12.61 6.24
C SER A 395 3.99 -12.66 5.22
N ASN A 396 4.01 -11.71 4.27
CA ASN A 396 5.08 -11.53 3.29
C ASN A 396 5.91 -10.25 3.47
N VAL A 397 5.64 -9.45 4.51
CA VAL A 397 6.39 -8.22 4.79
C VAL A 397 7.76 -8.57 5.37
N GLU A 398 8.81 -7.98 4.81
CA GLU A 398 10.21 -8.18 5.16
C GLU A 398 10.81 -6.94 5.87
N ASN A 399 10.27 -5.75 5.61
CA ASN A 399 10.75 -4.48 6.18
C ASN A 399 9.61 -3.62 6.76
N MET A 400 9.75 -3.22 8.04
CA MET A 400 8.86 -2.29 8.76
C MET A 400 9.63 -1.14 9.43
N GLU A 401 10.88 -0.89 9.04
CA GLU A 401 11.71 0.22 9.57
C GLU A 401 10.92 1.53 9.62
N GLU A 402 10.93 2.19 10.78
CA GLU A 402 10.27 3.49 11.01
C GLU A 402 8.77 3.55 10.63
N MET A 403 8.07 2.42 10.44
CA MET A 403 6.69 2.39 9.93
C MET A 403 5.75 3.33 10.68
N PHE A 404 5.91 3.45 12.00
CA PHE A 404 5.13 4.29 12.90
C PHE A 404 5.96 5.38 13.57
N ASN A 405 7.09 5.79 13.00
CA ASN A 405 7.98 6.79 13.59
C ASN A 405 7.32 8.18 13.60
N GLY A 406 7.30 8.87 14.74
CA GLY A 406 6.96 10.30 14.82
C GLY A 406 5.47 10.61 14.65
N MET A 407 4.56 9.67 14.88
CA MET A 407 3.10 9.89 14.80
C MET A 407 2.61 10.68 16.02
N ARG A 408 2.72 12.01 15.96
CA ARG A 408 2.44 12.88 17.11
C ARG A 408 0.97 13.03 17.48
N ASN A 409 0.04 12.68 16.59
CA ASN A 409 -1.41 12.80 16.81
C ASN A 409 -2.13 11.45 16.91
N THR A 410 -1.43 10.34 16.68
CA THR A 410 -2.02 9.00 16.74
C THR A 410 -2.06 8.54 18.20
N VAL A 411 -3.27 8.36 18.74
CA VAL A 411 -3.45 7.93 20.14
C VAL A 411 -3.54 6.41 20.28
N SER A 412 -3.92 5.70 19.21
CA SER A 412 -4.09 4.26 19.20
C SER A 412 -3.70 3.64 17.86
N VAL A 413 -2.98 2.51 17.91
CA VAL A 413 -2.71 1.65 16.77
C VAL A 413 -3.17 0.24 17.11
N ASN A 414 -4.02 -0.36 16.27
CA ASN A 414 -4.45 -1.74 16.43
C ASN A 414 -3.56 -2.66 15.56
N LEU A 415 -2.71 -3.43 16.23
CA LEU A 415 -1.71 -4.33 15.63
C LEU A 415 -2.13 -5.80 15.71
N ALA A 416 -3.38 -6.09 16.11
CA ALA A 416 -3.82 -7.47 16.27
C ALA A 416 -3.75 -8.23 14.94
N ASN A 417 -3.24 -9.46 15.00
CA ASN A 417 -3.04 -10.39 13.89
C ASN A 417 -1.93 -10.05 12.88
N LEU A 418 -1.09 -9.04 13.13
CA LEU A 418 0.08 -8.83 12.28
C LEU A 418 1.06 -10.00 12.43
N ASP A 419 1.37 -10.65 11.30
CA ASP A 419 2.41 -11.66 11.21
C ASP A 419 3.75 -10.98 10.87
N VAL A 420 4.70 -11.07 11.79
CA VAL A 420 6.02 -10.43 11.67
C VAL A 420 7.16 -11.44 11.48
N ARG A 421 6.85 -12.72 11.22
CA ARG A 421 7.86 -13.79 11.16
C ARG A 421 8.88 -13.64 10.03
N LYS A 422 8.54 -12.88 8.98
CA LYS A 422 9.45 -12.57 7.87
C LYS A 422 10.11 -11.20 7.97
N VAL A 423 9.71 -10.38 8.95
CA VAL A 423 10.27 -9.04 9.11
C VAL A 423 11.67 -9.15 9.70
N SER A 424 12.67 -8.65 8.97
CA SER A 424 14.07 -8.63 9.42
C SER A 424 14.54 -7.24 9.88
N ASN A 425 13.76 -6.18 9.62
CA ASN A 425 14.08 -4.82 10.02
C ASN A 425 12.87 -4.12 10.66
N MET A 426 13.03 -3.67 11.91
CA MET A 426 12.08 -2.90 12.72
C MET A 426 12.77 -1.74 13.45
N ASP A 427 13.91 -1.25 12.92
CA ASP A 427 14.61 -0.13 13.54
C ASP A 427 13.67 1.08 13.69
N SER A 428 13.70 1.71 14.87
CA SER A 428 12.92 2.93 15.13
C SER A 428 11.40 2.82 14.91
N LEU A 429 10.83 1.61 14.96
CA LEU A 429 9.45 1.30 14.54
C LEU A 429 8.39 2.28 15.06
N PHE A 430 8.36 2.55 16.37
CA PHE A 430 7.43 3.49 17.01
C PHE A 430 8.10 4.77 17.51
N SER A 431 9.37 4.98 17.18
CA SER A 431 10.20 6.04 17.74
C SER A 431 9.54 7.42 17.60
N HIS A 432 9.51 8.22 18.66
CA HIS A 432 8.94 9.56 18.76
C HIS A 432 7.41 9.68 18.52
N SER A 433 6.65 8.59 18.60
CA SER A 433 5.17 8.62 18.56
C SER A 433 4.55 9.00 19.90
N ALA A 434 4.79 10.25 20.30
CA ALA A 434 4.59 10.77 21.65
C ALA A 434 3.15 10.71 22.19
N ALA A 435 2.13 10.57 21.34
CA ALA A 435 0.71 10.52 21.74
C ALA A 435 0.17 9.11 22.02
N LEU A 436 0.92 8.04 21.68
CA LEU A 436 0.49 6.67 21.97
C LEU A 436 0.41 6.44 23.47
N GLN A 437 -0.74 5.96 23.94
CA GLN A 437 -1.00 5.72 25.38
C GLN A 437 -0.82 4.25 25.77
N THR A 438 -1.18 3.34 24.86
CA THR A 438 -1.08 1.89 25.03
C THR A 438 -0.50 1.26 23.78
N LEU A 439 0.32 0.23 23.95
CA LEU A 439 0.87 -0.53 22.84
C LEU A 439 0.84 -2.02 23.16
N ASP A 440 0.21 -2.80 22.29
CA ASP A 440 0.16 -4.26 22.39
C ASP A 440 0.85 -4.86 21.16
N VAL A 441 2.03 -5.42 21.40
CA VAL A 441 2.81 -6.18 20.42
C VAL A 441 2.94 -7.64 20.86
N SER A 442 2.00 -8.11 21.69
CA SER A 442 1.98 -9.48 22.14
C SER A 442 1.82 -10.44 20.98
N ASN A 443 2.44 -11.62 21.11
CA ASN A 443 2.47 -12.70 20.11
C ASN A 443 3.33 -12.43 18.87
N TRP A 444 4.02 -11.30 18.78
CA TRP A 444 5.00 -11.08 17.71
C TRP A 444 6.13 -12.12 17.82
N LYS A 445 6.37 -12.84 16.72
CA LYS A 445 7.45 -13.82 16.57
C LYS A 445 8.53 -13.21 15.69
N ASN A 446 9.46 -12.49 16.32
CA ASN A 446 10.40 -11.58 15.68
C ASN A 446 11.83 -12.17 15.61
N ASP A 447 11.94 -13.49 15.41
CA ASP A 447 13.20 -14.24 15.50
C ASP A 447 14.30 -13.78 14.52
N LEU A 448 13.94 -13.07 13.44
CA LEU A 448 14.88 -12.54 12.44
C LEU A 448 15.49 -11.18 12.80
N ILE A 449 14.99 -10.51 13.84
CA ILE A 449 15.44 -9.16 14.20
C ILE A 449 16.77 -9.23 14.95
N THR A 450 17.77 -8.50 14.44
CA THR A 450 19.11 -8.39 15.06
C THR A 450 19.40 -7.02 15.67
N ASN A 451 18.61 -6.00 15.30
CA ASN A 451 18.71 -4.63 15.78
C ASN A 451 17.33 -4.13 16.24
N MET A 452 17.23 -3.70 17.50
CA MET A 452 16.04 -3.11 18.11
C MET A 452 16.26 -1.66 18.57
N ASN A 453 17.22 -0.96 17.95
CA ASN A 453 17.52 0.42 18.31
C ASN A 453 16.28 1.30 18.15
N TYR A 454 16.10 2.19 19.12
CA TYR A 454 15.05 3.19 19.16
C TYR A 454 13.60 2.68 19.01
N MET A 455 13.35 1.36 19.07
CA MET A 455 12.06 0.77 18.70
C MET A 455 10.85 1.41 19.42
N PHE A 456 11.00 1.73 20.70
CA PHE A 456 9.99 2.41 21.54
C PHE A 456 10.48 3.76 22.08
N ASN A 457 11.52 4.34 21.49
CA ASN A 457 12.11 5.60 21.96
C ASN A 457 11.11 6.76 21.87
N GLY A 458 11.09 7.65 22.86
CA GLY A 458 10.30 8.90 22.80
C GLY A 458 8.79 8.71 22.86
N LEU A 459 8.29 7.55 23.30
CA LEU A 459 6.86 7.31 23.56
C LEU A 459 6.42 7.96 24.88
N THR A 460 6.48 9.29 24.95
CA THR A 460 6.39 10.03 26.21
C THR A 460 5.06 9.87 26.97
N SER A 461 3.95 9.57 26.27
CA SER A 461 2.63 9.36 26.88
C SER A 461 2.27 7.90 27.13
N LEU A 462 3.16 6.95 26.82
CA LEU A 462 2.89 5.53 26.95
C LEU A 462 2.83 5.15 28.43
N THR A 463 1.69 4.57 28.83
CA THR A 463 1.44 4.15 30.22
C THR A 463 1.40 2.64 30.38
N ASN A 464 1.16 1.91 29.28
CA ASN A 464 1.13 0.45 29.27
C ASN A 464 1.71 -0.09 27.95
N ILE A 465 2.61 -1.06 28.06
CA ILE A 465 3.15 -1.80 26.93
C ILE A 465 3.07 -3.30 27.22
N ASN A 466 2.55 -4.07 26.26
CA ASN A 466 2.57 -5.52 26.30
C ASN A 466 3.57 -6.04 25.25
N ILE A 467 4.69 -6.61 25.71
CA ILE A 467 5.76 -7.19 24.88
C ILE A 467 5.86 -8.72 25.01
N ASP A 468 4.79 -9.36 25.48
CA ASP A 468 4.75 -10.82 25.64
C ASP A 468 5.01 -11.55 24.32
N GLY A 469 6.02 -12.43 24.34
CA GLY A 469 6.38 -13.26 23.19
C GLY A 469 7.51 -12.71 22.33
N PHE A 470 8.06 -11.52 22.64
CA PHE A 470 9.29 -11.01 22.03
C PHE A 470 10.45 -11.99 22.23
N THR A 471 11.16 -12.29 21.14
CA THR A 471 12.39 -13.08 21.14
C THR A 471 13.58 -12.16 20.88
N THR A 472 14.57 -12.14 21.78
CA THR A 472 15.75 -11.26 21.66
C THR A 472 17.07 -12.00 21.55
N ASN A 473 17.04 -13.33 21.46
CA ASN A 473 18.22 -14.21 21.45
C ASN A 473 19.17 -13.99 20.26
N HIS A 474 18.71 -13.32 19.19
CA HIS A 474 19.55 -12.92 18.04
C HIS A 474 19.88 -11.41 18.00
N VAL A 475 19.37 -10.64 18.96
CA VAL A 475 19.57 -9.19 19.00
C VAL A 475 20.98 -8.86 19.45
N THR A 476 21.61 -7.92 18.73
CA THR A 476 22.97 -7.44 19.01
C THR A 476 22.99 -6.01 19.53
N SER A 477 21.94 -5.23 19.26
CA SER A 477 21.83 -3.82 19.65
C SER A 477 20.42 -3.47 20.12
N MET A 478 20.32 -2.81 21.27
CA MET A 478 19.10 -2.31 21.92
C MET A 478 19.25 -0.83 22.32
N ALA A 479 20.07 -0.07 21.59
CA ALA A 479 20.38 1.31 21.91
C ALA A 479 19.09 2.16 21.93
N TYR A 480 18.87 2.86 23.04
CA TYR A 480 17.69 3.70 23.28
C TYR A 480 16.35 3.00 23.09
N MET A 481 16.28 1.67 23.15
CA MET A 481 15.05 0.91 22.86
C MET A 481 13.83 1.44 23.63
N PHE A 482 13.99 1.78 24.92
CA PHE A 482 12.96 2.39 25.77
C PHE A 482 13.33 3.82 26.24
N GLY A 483 14.26 4.48 25.57
CA GLY A 483 14.68 5.84 25.94
C GLY A 483 13.51 6.83 25.84
N ASP A 484 13.43 7.80 26.74
CA ASP A 484 12.40 8.84 26.84
C ASP A 484 10.94 8.34 26.93
N VAL A 485 10.70 7.09 27.38
CA VAL A 485 9.36 6.57 27.69
C VAL A 485 8.92 7.06 29.09
N LYS A 486 8.66 8.37 29.17
CA LYS A 486 8.58 9.12 30.44
C LYS A 486 7.44 8.74 31.38
N SER A 487 6.31 8.25 30.84
CA SER A 487 5.09 7.98 31.62
C SER A 487 4.93 6.52 32.05
N LEU A 488 5.80 5.62 31.60
CA LEU A 488 5.70 4.19 31.92
C LEU A 488 6.20 3.93 33.34
N GLN A 489 5.37 3.27 34.15
CA GLN A 489 5.67 2.98 35.56
C GLN A 489 6.22 1.58 35.81
N SER A 490 5.92 0.63 34.90
CA SER A 490 6.35 -0.77 34.98
C SER A 490 6.75 -1.27 33.61
N LEU A 491 7.81 -2.08 33.55
CA LEU A 491 8.33 -2.71 32.34
C LEU A 491 8.76 -4.13 32.69
N ASP A 492 8.16 -5.13 32.04
CA ASP A 492 8.51 -6.54 32.21
C ASP A 492 9.52 -6.97 31.14
N LEU A 493 10.72 -7.37 31.57
CA LEU A 493 11.82 -7.79 30.69
C LEU A 493 12.20 -9.26 30.85
N ARG A 494 11.39 -10.07 31.56
CA ARG A 494 11.77 -11.45 31.92
C ARG A 494 12.04 -12.37 30.73
N SER A 495 11.48 -12.07 29.56
CA SER A 495 11.72 -12.83 28.32
C SER A 495 12.96 -12.39 27.53
N PHE A 496 13.64 -11.32 27.94
CA PHE A 496 14.79 -10.80 27.22
C PHE A 496 16.03 -11.66 27.47
N ASP A 497 16.54 -12.27 26.39
CA ASP A 497 17.88 -12.82 26.29
C ASP A 497 18.82 -11.75 25.71
N THR A 498 19.78 -11.28 26.50
CA THR A 498 20.78 -10.29 26.07
C THR A 498 22.16 -10.90 25.78
N SER A 499 22.29 -12.23 25.72
CA SER A 499 23.57 -12.93 25.58
C SER A 499 24.36 -12.59 24.31
N ASN A 500 23.70 -12.04 23.30
CA ASN A 500 24.30 -11.55 22.05
C ASN A 500 24.39 -10.02 21.94
N VAL A 501 23.82 -9.28 22.89
CA VAL A 501 23.78 -7.83 22.87
C VAL A 501 25.13 -7.25 23.26
N ASN A 502 25.67 -6.35 22.43
CA ASN A 502 26.90 -5.60 22.72
C ASN A 502 26.66 -4.10 22.90
N ASN A 503 25.44 -3.62 22.58
CA ASN A 503 25.08 -2.21 22.68
C ASN A 503 23.73 -2.03 23.39
N ILE A 504 23.77 -1.49 24.61
CA ILE A 504 22.60 -1.11 25.43
C ILE A 504 22.60 0.40 25.74
N GLN A 505 23.32 1.19 24.94
CA GLN A 505 23.47 2.63 25.15
C GLN A 505 22.10 3.29 25.33
N GLY A 506 21.89 3.99 26.45
CA GLY A 506 20.66 4.74 26.71
C GLY A 506 19.37 3.91 26.71
N MET A 507 19.44 2.58 26.86
CA MET A 507 18.28 1.68 26.75
C MET A 507 17.08 2.15 27.59
N PHE A 508 17.33 2.67 28.80
CA PHE A 508 16.30 3.18 29.73
C PHE A 508 16.44 4.70 30.00
N TYR A 509 17.16 5.42 29.15
CA TYR A 509 17.41 6.86 29.30
C TYR A 509 16.10 7.62 29.53
N GLY A 510 16.00 8.47 30.54
CA GLY A 510 14.86 9.38 30.74
C GLY A 510 13.51 8.70 31.05
N MET A 511 13.49 7.44 31.48
CA MET A 511 12.25 6.78 31.97
C MET A 511 11.90 7.26 33.39
N ASN A 512 11.53 8.53 33.50
CA ASN A 512 11.42 9.23 34.78
C ASN A 512 10.37 8.65 35.74
N SER A 513 9.31 8.01 35.25
CA SER A 513 8.22 7.47 36.07
C SER A 513 8.40 6.00 36.46
N LEU A 514 9.45 5.33 35.96
CA LEU A 514 9.69 3.92 36.24
C LEU A 514 10.10 3.74 37.71
N THR A 515 9.34 2.95 38.47
CA THR A 515 9.58 2.75 39.92
C THR A 515 10.34 1.46 40.22
N HIS A 516 10.31 0.48 39.31
CA HIS A 516 11.00 -0.79 39.44
C HIS A 516 11.54 -1.25 38.08
N LEU A 517 12.74 -1.82 38.08
CA LEU A 517 13.40 -2.34 36.89
C LEU A 517 14.16 -3.62 37.26
N ASP A 518 13.69 -4.76 36.74
CA ASP A 518 14.37 -6.05 36.87
C ASP A 518 15.28 -6.28 35.66
N VAL A 519 16.59 -6.32 35.90
CA VAL A 519 17.64 -6.62 34.92
C VAL A 519 18.46 -7.85 35.33
N SER A 520 17.92 -8.70 36.20
CA SER A 520 18.63 -9.89 36.70
C SER A 520 18.97 -10.91 35.60
N SER A 521 18.20 -10.94 34.50
CA SER A 521 18.46 -11.80 33.34
C SER A 521 19.52 -11.26 32.37
N PHE A 522 19.98 -10.02 32.55
CA PHE A 522 20.87 -9.38 31.58
C PHE A 522 22.28 -9.97 31.66
N ASN A 523 22.75 -10.49 30.54
CA ASN A 523 24.16 -10.78 30.29
C ASN A 523 24.80 -9.59 29.56
N THR A 524 25.73 -8.89 30.22
CA THR A 524 26.42 -7.72 29.68
C THR A 524 27.89 -7.99 29.32
N SER A 525 28.33 -9.25 29.29
CA SER A 525 29.73 -9.61 29.05
C SER A 525 30.29 -9.12 27.71
N LYS A 526 29.43 -8.82 26.73
CA LYS A 526 29.80 -8.28 25.41
C LYS A 526 29.67 -6.76 25.31
N VAL A 527 29.15 -6.09 26.33
CA VAL A 527 28.90 -4.64 26.34
C VAL A 527 30.19 -3.90 26.64
N ASN A 528 30.53 -2.90 25.81
CA ASN A 528 31.71 -2.05 25.99
C ASN A 528 31.39 -0.64 26.50
N SER A 529 30.12 -0.24 26.52
CA SER A 529 29.68 1.09 26.93
C SER A 529 28.36 1.01 27.68
N LEU A 530 28.32 1.66 28.84
CA LEU A 530 27.12 1.88 29.65
C LEU A 530 26.61 3.33 29.51
N PHE A 531 27.05 4.06 28.47
CA PHE A 531 26.68 5.44 28.21
C PHE A 531 25.16 5.64 28.29
N PHE A 532 24.71 6.56 29.15
CA PHE A 532 23.29 6.88 29.41
C PHE A 532 22.36 5.74 29.89
N THR A 533 22.83 4.52 30.12
CA THR A 533 21.95 3.34 30.29
C THR A 533 20.85 3.51 31.34
N PHE A 534 21.16 4.04 32.52
CA PHE A 534 20.22 4.29 33.63
C PHE A 534 20.01 5.79 33.91
N ASN A 535 20.40 6.65 32.98
CA ASN A 535 20.30 8.09 33.16
C ASN A 535 18.82 8.50 33.28
N GLY A 536 18.50 9.31 34.29
CA GLY A 536 17.16 9.88 34.43
C GLY A 536 16.09 8.90 34.94
N LEU A 537 16.46 7.73 35.49
CA LEU A 537 15.53 6.89 36.26
C LEU A 537 15.22 7.52 37.62
N SER A 538 14.65 8.73 37.60
CA SER A 538 14.51 9.58 38.78
C SER A 538 13.53 9.06 39.83
N SER A 539 12.65 8.12 39.49
CA SER A 539 11.70 7.50 40.42
C SER A 539 12.14 6.15 40.98
N ILE A 540 13.28 5.59 40.54
CA ILE A 540 13.74 4.30 41.03
C ILE A 540 14.34 4.43 42.44
N GLU A 541 13.94 3.56 43.35
CA GLU A 541 14.43 3.54 44.75
C GLU A 541 15.46 2.43 45.00
N GLU A 542 15.38 1.34 44.22
CA GLU A 542 16.27 0.18 44.27
C GLU A 542 16.63 -0.29 42.86
N LEU A 543 17.90 -0.66 42.65
CA LEU A 543 18.39 -1.19 41.38
C LEU A 543 19.45 -2.26 41.65
N ASP A 544 19.12 -3.51 41.34
CA ASP A 544 20.07 -4.63 41.44
C ASP A 544 20.84 -4.79 40.12
N LEU A 545 22.17 -4.63 40.20
CA LEU A 545 23.11 -4.76 39.09
C LEU A 545 24.10 -5.93 39.30
N SER A 546 23.78 -6.87 40.18
CA SER A 546 24.65 -8.00 40.51
C SER A 546 24.93 -8.92 39.31
N SER A 547 24.04 -8.95 38.32
CA SER A 547 24.19 -9.70 37.05
C SER A 547 25.13 -9.04 36.04
N PHE A 548 25.48 -7.76 36.21
CA PHE A 548 26.25 -7.01 35.21
C PHE A 548 27.72 -7.41 35.25
N ASP A 549 28.21 -8.00 34.15
CA ASP A 549 29.63 -8.12 33.84
C ASP A 549 30.10 -6.85 33.13
N THR A 550 30.95 -6.07 33.80
CA THR A 550 31.50 -4.82 33.27
C THR A 550 32.97 -4.93 32.86
N SER A 551 33.54 -6.14 32.81
CA SER A 551 34.98 -6.37 32.54
C SER A 551 35.43 -5.89 31.15
N ASN A 552 34.49 -5.66 30.23
CA ASN A 552 34.72 -5.11 28.90
C ASN A 552 34.29 -3.65 28.74
N VAL A 553 33.72 -3.01 29.77
CA VAL A 553 33.23 -1.64 29.69
C VAL A 553 34.39 -0.64 29.72
N GLU A 554 34.38 0.28 28.76
CA GLU A 554 35.35 1.37 28.61
C GLU A 554 34.71 2.76 28.87
N ASP A 555 33.39 2.90 28.66
CA ASP A 555 32.64 4.15 28.82
C ASP A 555 31.47 3.99 29.80
N MET A 556 31.49 4.79 30.87
CA MET A 556 30.42 4.89 31.89
C MET A 556 29.90 6.34 32.04
N GLN A 557 30.05 7.18 31.01
CA GLN A 557 29.56 8.56 31.12
C GLN A 557 28.03 8.58 31.27
N TYR A 558 27.56 9.45 32.16
CA TYR A 558 26.15 9.65 32.46
C TYR A 558 25.36 8.42 32.95
N THR A 559 26.01 7.26 33.19
CA THR A 559 25.32 5.97 33.43
C THR A 559 24.30 6.04 34.57
N PHE A 560 24.64 6.67 35.69
CA PHE A 560 23.79 6.79 36.90
C PHE A 560 23.38 8.24 37.19
N LYS A 561 23.48 9.13 36.19
CA LYS A 561 23.04 10.52 36.35
C LYS A 561 21.54 10.59 36.60
N ASP A 562 21.14 11.48 37.51
CA ASP A 562 19.76 11.71 37.90
C ASP A 562 19.03 10.47 38.47
N LEU A 563 19.76 9.52 39.06
CA LEU A 563 19.18 8.53 39.99
C LEU A 563 18.90 9.21 41.34
N LYS A 564 17.86 10.05 41.37
CA LYS A 564 17.61 10.99 42.47
C LYS A 564 17.12 10.31 43.75
N LYS A 565 16.22 9.33 43.62
CA LYS A 565 15.55 8.65 44.73
C LYS A 565 16.20 7.33 45.18
N ILE A 566 17.21 6.85 44.47
CA ILE A 566 17.88 5.60 44.84
C ILE A 566 18.45 5.70 46.26
N HIS A 567 18.20 4.72 47.13
CA HIS A 567 18.72 4.74 48.51
C HIS A 567 20.06 4.04 48.65
N ASN A 568 20.28 3.02 47.83
CA ASN A 568 21.49 2.22 47.79
C ASN A 568 21.78 1.82 46.35
N LEU A 569 23.02 1.99 45.91
CA LEU A 569 23.49 1.55 44.61
C LEU A 569 24.66 0.60 44.83
N ASN A 570 24.39 -0.70 44.74
CA ASN A 570 25.42 -1.72 44.92
C ASN A 570 26.21 -1.91 43.63
N LEU A 571 27.50 -1.53 43.65
CA LEU A 571 28.43 -1.65 42.53
C LEU A 571 29.58 -2.63 42.82
N SER A 572 29.42 -3.53 43.80
CA SER A 572 30.48 -4.45 44.20
C SER A 572 30.88 -5.45 43.09
N SER A 573 29.99 -5.72 42.14
CA SER A 573 30.24 -6.59 40.98
C SER A 573 31.03 -5.90 39.86
N PHE A 574 31.14 -4.56 39.87
CA PHE A 574 31.72 -3.81 38.75
C PHE A 574 33.24 -3.98 38.70
N ASP A 575 33.73 -4.51 37.59
CA ASP A 575 35.12 -4.46 37.16
C ASP A 575 35.34 -3.22 36.28
N THR A 576 36.09 -2.24 36.78
CA THR A 576 36.32 -0.97 36.06
C THR A 576 37.71 -0.84 35.47
N ARG A 577 38.50 -1.93 35.42
CA ARG A 577 39.92 -1.86 34.98
C ARG A 577 40.10 -1.30 33.57
N LYS A 578 39.10 -1.44 32.70
CA LYS A 578 39.09 -0.91 31.34
C LYS A 578 38.38 0.44 31.19
N VAL A 579 37.69 0.92 32.22
CA VAL A 579 36.90 2.16 32.15
C VAL A 579 37.84 3.36 31.99
N VAL A 580 37.65 4.11 30.91
CA VAL A 580 38.42 5.29 30.53
C VAL A 580 37.64 6.57 30.81
N LEU A 581 36.31 6.56 30.63
CA LEU A 581 35.45 7.74 30.72
C LEU A 581 34.34 7.58 31.77
N THR A 582 34.24 8.54 32.70
CA THR A 582 33.21 8.56 33.77
C THR A 582 32.56 9.95 33.94
N SER A 583 32.68 10.80 32.93
CA SER A 583 32.08 12.13 32.93
C SER A 583 30.60 12.06 33.29
N TYR A 584 30.17 12.85 34.28
CA TYR A 584 28.78 12.90 34.77
C TYR A 584 28.20 11.56 35.26
N ALA A 585 29.00 10.52 35.49
CA ALA A 585 28.50 9.17 35.79
C ALA A 585 27.52 9.13 36.97
N PHE A 586 27.73 9.99 37.97
CA PHE A 586 26.95 10.08 39.21
C PHE A 586 26.38 11.49 39.44
N GLU A 587 26.19 12.29 38.39
CA GLU A 587 25.60 13.62 38.53
C GLU A 587 24.20 13.54 39.16
N ASN A 588 23.91 14.37 40.15
CA ASN A 588 22.65 14.41 40.92
C ASN A 588 22.25 13.07 41.58
N LEU A 589 23.17 12.13 41.73
CA LEU A 589 22.94 10.85 42.41
C LEU A 589 22.44 11.09 43.84
N MET A 590 21.40 10.34 44.25
CA MET A 590 20.81 10.37 45.59
C MET A 590 20.34 11.77 46.03
N SER A 591 20.07 12.67 45.07
CA SER A 591 19.72 14.07 45.36
C SER A 591 18.40 14.28 46.10
N GLU A 592 17.53 13.26 46.15
CA GLU A 592 16.26 13.27 46.89
C GLU A 592 16.25 12.27 48.06
N ALA A 593 17.11 11.24 48.05
CA ALA A 593 17.29 10.32 49.18
C ALA A 593 18.16 10.91 50.30
N GLU A 594 19.14 11.74 49.92
CA GLU A 594 20.17 12.42 50.74
C GLU A 594 20.95 11.55 51.75
N ASN A 595 22.20 11.93 51.98
CA ASN A 595 23.08 11.33 52.99
C ASN A 595 23.36 9.82 52.81
N GLY A 596 23.12 9.29 51.61
CA GLY A 596 23.44 7.92 51.25
C GLY A 596 24.95 7.65 51.21
N THR A 597 25.29 6.36 51.16
CA THR A 597 26.66 5.89 50.97
C THR A 597 26.81 5.36 49.55
N LEU A 598 27.88 5.76 48.88
CA LEU A 598 28.29 5.18 47.60
C LEU A 598 29.56 4.37 47.79
N ASP A 599 29.51 3.07 47.50
CA ASP A 599 30.66 2.18 47.61
C ASP A 599 31.30 1.94 46.23
N LEU A 600 32.47 2.53 46.03
CA LEU A 600 33.32 2.37 44.85
C LEU A 600 34.58 1.57 45.17
N SER A 601 34.60 0.79 46.25
CA SER A 601 35.80 0.03 46.66
C SER A 601 36.24 -1.05 45.66
N SER A 602 35.29 -1.55 44.85
CA SER A 602 35.56 -2.45 43.71
C SER A 602 36.27 -1.76 42.54
N PHE A 603 36.25 -0.42 42.46
CA PHE A 603 36.75 0.28 41.28
C PHE A 603 38.28 0.28 41.24
N ASP A 604 38.84 -0.20 40.13
CA ASP A 604 40.23 0.04 39.71
C ASP A 604 40.23 1.11 38.63
N THR A 605 40.73 2.30 38.95
CA THR A 605 40.68 3.47 38.07
C THR A 605 42.02 3.79 37.42
N LYS A 606 42.96 2.82 37.36
CA LYS A 606 44.26 3.02 36.71
C LYS A 606 44.17 3.40 35.23
N SER A 607 43.08 3.06 34.56
CA SER A 607 42.82 3.41 33.14
C SER A 607 42.06 4.72 32.95
N LEU A 608 41.55 5.31 34.03
CA LEU A 608 40.64 6.45 34.00
C LEU A 608 41.32 7.72 33.47
N ALA A 609 40.76 8.30 32.41
CA ALA A 609 41.29 9.51 31.77
C ALA A 609 40.48 10.78 32.07
N GLY A 610 39.18 10.65 32.37
CA GLY A 610 38.29 11.78 32.60
C GLY A 610 37.25 11.57 33.70
N THR A 611 37.11 12.57 34.58
CA THR A 611 36.14 12.64 35.69
C THR A 611 35.31 13.93 35.64
N LEU A 612 35.16 14.52 34.46
CA LEU A 612 34.42 15.77 34.24
C LEU A 612 33.03 15.70 34.88
N PHE A 613 32.77 16.53 35.89
CA PHE A 613 31.48 16.57 36.61
C PHE A 613 30.97 15.22 37.14
N MET A 614 31.87 14.26 37.41
CA MET A 614 31.51 12.88 37.76
C MET A 614 30.48 12.77 38.90
N PHE A 615 30.59 13.58 39.95
CA PHE A 615 29.67 13.60 41.10
C PHE A 615 28.89 14.92 41.22
N LEU A 616 28.84 15.75 40.17
CA LEU A 616 28.23 17.07 40.24
C LEU A 616 26.82 17.00 40.86
N GLY A 617 26.57 17.75 41.94
CA GLY A 617 25.26 17.82 42.60
C GLY A 617 24.83 16.54 43.34
N ALA A 618 25.68 15.50 43.41
CA ALA A 618 25.38 14.29 44.19
C ALA A 618 25.22 14.64 45.68
N LYS A 619 24.21 14.05 46.34
CA LYS A 619 23.92 14.26 47.77
C LYS A 619 24.32 13.08 48.65
N VAL A 620 25.32 12.31 48.21
CA VAL A 620 25.98 11.28 49.00
C VAL A 620 26.73 11.90 50.18
N LYS A 621 26.70 11.24 51.34
CA LYS A 621 27.47 11.65 52.52
C LYS A 621 28.88 11.07 52.51
N THR A 622 28.99 9.80 52.12
CA THR A 622 30.26 9.06 52.15
C THR A 622 30.45 8.33 50.84
N ILE A 623 31.65 8.48 50.26
CA ILE A 623 32.10 7.69 49.12
C ILE A 623 33.24 6.79 49.60
N TYR A 624 33.00 5.48 49.62
CA TYR A 624 34.02 4.48 49.94
C TYR A 624 34.85 4.14 48.71
N VAL A 625 36.16 4.03 48.88
CA VAL A 625 37.10 3.59 47.84
C VAL A 625 38.14 2.63 48.41
N SER A 626 38.83 1.91 47.54
CA SER A 626 40.04 1.15 47.86
C SER A 626 41.30 1.90 47.38
N PRO A 627 42.52 1.47 47.76
CA PRO A 627 43.75 2.04 47.22
C PRO A 627 43.92 1.93 45.69
N ASN A 628 43.08 1.13 45.02
CA ASN A 628 43.07 1.03 43.55
C ASN A 628 42.35 2.22 42.87
N PHE A 629 41.62 3.04 43.64
CA PHE A 629 41.05 4.28 43.12
C PHE A 629 42.15 5.36 43.05
N VAL A 630 42.75 5.51 41.87
CA VAL A 630 43.81 6.47 41.56
C VAL A 630 43.39 7.43 40.44
N THR A 631 43.92 8.66 40.46
CA THR A 631 43.64 9.69 39.44
C THR A 631 44.87 10.06 38.61
N THR A 632 45.86 9.17 38.56
CA THR A 632 47.17 9.41 37.94
C THR A 632 47.10 9.69 36.44
N ARG A 633 46.19 9.03 35.71
CA ARG A 633 45.96 9.24 34.27
C ARG A 633 44.86 10.26 33.95
N VAL A 634 44.16 10.79 34.96
CA VAL A 634 43.07 11.73 34.74
C VAL A 634 43.62 13.06 34.25
N THR A 635 43.25 13.48 33.04
CA THR A 635 43.67 14.77 32.44
C THR A 635 42.54 15.80 32.46
N VAL A 636 41.28 15.36 32.45
CA VAL A 636 40.09 16.23 32.52
C VAL A 636 39.34 15.92 33.81
N SER A 637 39.22 16.91 34.71
CA SER A 637 38.59 16.71 36.03
C SER A 637 37.78 17.90 36.54
N THR A 638 37.47 18.86 35.67
CA THR A 638 36.69 20.05 36.02
C THR A 638 35.39 19.65 36.73
N GLY A 639 35.15 20.25 37.89
CA GLY A 639 33.90 20.09 38.64
C GLY A 639 33.56 18.65 39.07
N THR A 640 34.54 17.75 39.17
CA THR A 640 34.38 16.35 39.64
C THR A 640 33.44 16.27 40.87
N PHE A 641 33.59 17.18 41.84
CA PHE A 641 32.78 17.26 43.06
C PHE A 641 31.95 18.55 43.17
N GLY A 642 31.62 19.20 42.05
CA GLY A 642 30.83 20.42 42.09
C GLY A 642 29.52 20.22 42.87
N ASN A 643 29.13 21.17 43.72
CA ASN A 643 27.87 21.13 44.48
C ASN A 643 27.61 19.86 45.33
N CYS A 644 28.64 19.10 45.73
CA CYS A 644 28.52 17.92 46.60
C CYS A 644 28.34 18.29 48.08
N THR A 645 27.31 19.06 48.43
CA THR A 645 27.22 19.74 49.75
C THR A 645 27.18 18.82 50.97
N ASN A 646 26.81 17.55 50.79
CA ASN A 646 26.66 16.59 51.90
C ASN A 646 27.92 15.73 52.09
N LEU A 647 28.90 15.84 51.19
CA LEU A 647 30.05 14.94 51.12
C LEU A 647 31.05 15.23 52.25
N ILE A 648 31.43 14.16 52.96
CA ILE A 648 32.40 14.17 54.05
C ILE A 648 33.45 13.06 53.81
N GLY A 649 34.71 13.45 53.71
CA GLY A 649 35.85 12.54 53.64
C GLY A 649 36.08 11.78 54.95
N GLY A 650 36.82 10.68 54.89
CA GLY A 650 37.02 9.77 56.03
C GLY A 650 37.69 10.37 57.27
N ASN A 651 38.42 11.47 57.12
CA ASN A 651 39.04 12.23 58.21
C ASN A 651 38.32 13.56 58.48
N GLY A 652 37.08 13.69 58.01
CA GLY A 652 36.19 14.83 58.29
C GLY A 652 36.29 15.99 57.30
N THR A 653 37.01 15.86 56.18
CA THR A 653 37.05 16.91 55.15
C THR A 653 35.67 17.07 54.51
N THR A 654 34.97 18.16 54.82
CA THR A 654 33.66 18.48 54.24
C THR A 654 33.82 19.22 52.91
N PHE A 655 32.86 19.03 52.00
CA PHE A 655 32.76 19.89 50.82
C PHE A 655 32.69 21.38 51.21
N SER A 656 33.41 22.21 50.46
CA SER A 656 33.34 23.67 50.54
C SER A 656 33.61 24.27 49.17
N THR A 657 32.98 25.40 48.83
CA THR A 657 33.28 26.15 47.60
C THR A 657 34.71 26.70 47.57
N SER A 658 35.38 26.76 48.72
CA SER A 658 36.80 27.14 48.82
C SER A 658 37.76 25.98 48.57
N ASN A 659 37.29 24.74 48.65
CA ASN A 659 38.12 23.56 48.43
C ASN A 659 38.12 23.20 46.93
N PRO A 660 39.21 22.61 46.41
CA PRO A 660 39.23 22.05 45.07
C PRO A 660 38.07 21.07 44.85
N THR A 661 37.46 21.16 43.68
CA THR A 661 36.36 20.28 43.24
C THR A 661 36.79 19.36 42.10
N ASP A 662 38.09 19.28 41.84
CA ASP A 662 38.69 18.50 40.76
C ASP A 662 39.39 17.23 41.31
N LYS A 663 40.19 16.57 40.45
CA LYS A 663 40.88 15.31 40.82
C LYS A 663 41.81 15.43 42.02
N THR A 664 42.24 16.63 42.42
CA THR A 664 43.17 16.83 43.54
C THR A 664 42.57 16.40 44.88
N TYR A 665 41.24 16.39 45.01
CA TYR A 665 40.50 15.91 46.18
C TYR A 665 39.84 14.54 45.96
N ALA A 666 39.96 13.96 44.76
CA ALA A 666 39.57 12.58 44.46
C ALA A 666 40.64 11.60 44.97
N ARG A 667 40.80 11.56 46.29
CA ARG A 667 41.74 10.71 47.03
C ARG A 667 41.19 10.39 48.42
N ILE A 668 41.74 9.36 49.05
CA ILE A 668 41.43 8.99 50.43
C ILE A 668 41.81 10.16 51.34
N ASP A 669 40.86 10.59 52.16
CA ASP A 669 41.03 11.63 53.16
C ASP A 669 41.87 11.12 54.34
N ALA A 670 42.95 11.84 54.65
CA ALA A 670 43.86 11.48 55.74
C ALA A 670 44.42 12.72 56.44
N GLN A 671 44.97 12.55 57.64
CA GLN A 671 45.59 13.64 58.37
C GLN A 671 46.69 14.31 57.53
N GLY A 672 46.59 15.63 57.35
CA GLY A 672 47.52 16.43 56.53
C GLY A 672 47.33 16.28 55.01
N THR A 673 46.44 15.41 54.54
CA THR A 673 46.15 15.17 53.11
C THR A 673 44.64 15.15 52.89
N PRO A 674 43.98 16.32 52.82
CA PRO A 674 42.53 16.39 52.69
C PRO A 674 42.06 15.77 51.36
N GLY A 675 40.97 15.01 51.42
CA GLY A 675 40.31 14.39 50.28
C GLY A 675 38.83 14.13 50.56
N TYR A 676 38.07 13.74 49.54
CA TYR A 676 36.63 13.48 49.69
C TYR A 676 36.27 12.01 49.80
N PHE A 677 37.24 11.09 49.68
CA PHE A 677 36.96 9.67 49.80
C PHE A 677 37.27 9.12 51.19
N THR A 678 36.55 8.08 51.56
CA THR A 678 36.80 7.29 52.78
C THR A 678 37.38 5.95 52.38
N LEU A 679 38.45 5.50 53.03
CA LEU A 679 38.97 4.15 52.83
C LEU A 679 37.92 3.14 53.32
N LYS A 680 37.53 2.17 52.50
CA LYS A 680 36.64 1.09 52.93
C LYS A 680 37.30 0.31 54.09
N PRO A 681 36.61 0.11 55.23
CA PRO A 681 37.14 -0.60 56.39
C PRO A 681 37.62 -2.02 56.12
#